data_AF-A0A1X2EH15-F1
#
_entry.id   AF-A0A1X2EH15-F1
#
_cell.length_a   1.000
_cell.length_b   1.000
_cell.length_c   1.000
_cell.angle_alpha   90.00
_cell.angle_beta   90.00
_cell.angle_gamma   90.00
#
_symmetry.space_group_name_H-M   'P 1'
#
loop_
_entity.id
_entity.type
_entity.pdbx_description
1 polymer ?
#
loop_
_entity_poly.entity_id
_entity_poly.type
_entity_poly.pdbx_seq_one_letter_code
_entity_poly.pdbx_strand_id
1 'polypeptide(L)'
;MVAHRLVETLRGRDGAGDWRVTVFGEEPHPAYDRVGLTGYTDHWDRVPMALPGNAYPDDDRVRLHVGSPVVAIDRAAKTVVTAAGDRYGYDTLVLATGSSAFVPPVPGHDLPNCHVYRTLDDLDAIRDSAEAARAAGRAGVVIGGGLLGLEAANALRGMGVPAVVVERAPRLMAQQLDQGGGALLARLIAELGIDVRVETGTDEIVAHPDGAGLTLRLTDGGSVDAGLVIFAAGIRPRDELARAAGLRTAERGGVLTDLTCRTDDPDVYAIGEVAAVEGRCYGLVAPGYATAEVVADRLLGGSATFPGADTATKLKLLGVDVASFGDALAEHPDSLEVTVNDAVHRTYAKLVLSDDAETLLGGVLVGDTSSYGLLRPMVGSRLPGDPMAFIAGPAGDTAAPGVAALPETAQICSCNNVSKGEITAAIAGGCTDVPALKACTGAGTACGSCVPLLKQLLEAEGVEQSRALCEHFQQSRAELFEIISVTGIRTFSGLVSRFGTGTGCDICKPVVASILASTGSDHILDGEQAALQDSNDHFLANIQRNGSYSVVPRVPGGEITPEHLILIGQIAQEFGLYTKITGGQRIDLFGARVDQLPAIWARLVDAGMESGHAYGKSLRTVKSCVGSRWCRYGQQDSTQLAIDLELRYRGLRAPHKIKMGVSGCARECAEARGKDVGVIATETGWNLYVGGNGGMTPAHAKLLAGDLDTDTLIRYIDRFLMFYIRTADRLQRTAPWIDTLDGGIDHLRDVVCDDSLGLAADFEAAMERHIAGYQCEWKGVLDDPEKLSRFVSFVNAPGAVDPTVSFTEDDGRKVPVPIGMPRLRESEE
;
A
#
# COMPACT_ATOMS: atom_id res chain seq x y z
N MET A 1 -21.23 3.18 -5.07
CA MET A 1 -20.59 3.34 -3.74
C MET A 1 -21.58 3.72 -2.64
N VAL A 2 -22.12 4.94 -2.60
CA VAL A 2 -22.92 5.41 -1.45
C VAL A 2 -24.21 4.61 -1.22
N ALA A 3 -24.94 4.26 -2.30
CA ALA A 3 -26.11 3.38 -2.19
C ALA A 3 -25.76 1.99 -1.62
N HIS A 4 -24.58 1.45 -1.96
CA HIS A 4 -24.13 0.17 -1.42
C HIS A 4 -23.86 0.27 0.08
N ARG A 5 -23.22 1.35 0.54
CA ARG A 5 -23.04 1.63 1.98
C ARG A 5 -24.38 1.70 2.73
N LEU A 6 -25.40 2.32 2.14
CA LEU A 6 -26.76 2.34 2.72
C LEU A 6 -27.30 0.93 2.88
N VAL A 7 -27.20 0.09 1.83
CA VAL A 7 -27.68 -1.30 1.87
C VAL A 7 -26.95 -2.10 2.93
N GLU A 8 -25.61 -2.06 2.96
CA GLU A 8 -24.80 -2.75 3.97
C GLU A 8 -25.20 -2.33 5.39
N THR A 9 -25.32 -1.02 5.63
CA THR A 9 -25.65 -0.49 6.95
C THR A 9 -27.07 -0.86 7.37
N LEU A 10 -28.04 -0.73 6.46
CA LEU A 10 -29.43 -1.07 6.73
C LEU A 10 -29.60 -2.57 6.98
N ARG A 11 -29.09 -3.42 6.09
CA ARG A 11 -29.20 -4.89 6.23
C ARG A 11 -28.42 -5.41 7.43
N GLY A 12 -27.27 -4.83 7.75
CA GLY A 12 -26.47 -5.20 8.92
C GLY A 12 -27.11 -4.81 10.26
N ARG A 13 -28.04 -3.86 10.27
CA ARG A 13 -28.75 -3.40 11.49
C ARG A 13 -30.22 -3.83 11.55
N ASP A 14 -30.80 -4.29 10.44
CA ASP A 14 -32.16 -4.82 10.36
C ASP A 14 -32.25 -6.23 10.95
N GLY A 15 -32.15 -6.34 12.28
CA GLY A 15 -32.21 -7.61 12.99
C GLY A 15 -33.57 -8.33 12.93
N ALA A 16 -34.65 -7.60 12.63
CA ALA A 16 -35.98 -8.17 12.42
C ALA A 16 -36.16 -8.74 11.00
N GLY A 17 -35.38 -8.24 10.04
CA GLY A 17 -35.55 -8.59 8.64
C GLY A 17 -36.91 -8.09 8.14
N ASP A 18 -37.22 -6.82 8.35
CA ASP A 18 -38.47 -6.23 7.85
C ASP A 18 -38.29 -5.50 6.51
N TRP A 19 -37.05 -5.14 6.18
CA TRP A 19 -36.76 -4.34 4.99
C TRP A 19 -36.44 -5.20 3.76
N ARG A 20 -37.04 -4.82 2.62
CA ARG A 20 -36.66 -5.29 1.29
C ARG A 20 -36.12 -4.11 0.50
N VAL A 21 -34.96 -4.25 -0.11
CA VAL A 21 -34.30 -3.17 -0.85
C VAL A 21 -34.21 -3.51 -2.32
N THR A 22 -34.61 -2.58 -3.18
CA THR A 22 -34.40 -2.68 -4.62
C THR A 22 -33.49 -1.54 -5.06
N VAL A 23 -32.36 -1.88 -5.67
CA VAL A 23 -31.33 -0.94 -6.10
C VAL A 23 -31.30 -0.89 -7.62
N PHE A 24 -31.40 0.32 -8.17
CA PHE A 24 -31.26 0.57 -9.60
C PHE A 24 -29.95 1.30 -9.89
N GLY A 25 -29.21 0.82 -10.87
CA GLY A 25 -27.99 1.44 -11.39
C GLY A 25 -28.09 1.61 -12.90
N GLU A 26 -27.73 2.79 -13.40
CA GLU A 26 -27.62 3.05 -14.84
C GLU A 26 -26.43 2.31 -15.46
N GLU A 27 -25.31 2.25 -14.75
CA GLU A 27 -24.12 1.54 -15.21
C GLU A 27 -24.37 0.01 -15.23
N PRO A 28 -23.76 -0.74 -16.16
CA PRO A 28 -23.95 -2.19 -16.29
C PRO A 28 -23.16 -3.00 -15.23
N HIS A 29 -22.75 -2.37 -14.14
CA HIS A 29 -21.87 -2.94 -13.13
C HIS A 29 -22.44 -2.78 -11.72
N PRO A 30 -22.23 -3.78 -10.83
CA PRO A 30 -22.40 -3.59 -9.41
C PRO A 30 -21.51 -2.48 -8.85
N ALA A 31 -21.78 -2.06 -7.61
CA ALA A 31 -21.06 -0.95 -6.99
C ALA A 31 -19.54 -1.22 -6.92
N TYR A 32 -18.75 -0.28 -7.43
CA TYR A 32 -17.28 -0.35 -7.45
C TYR A 32 -16.66 0.92 -6.85
N ASP A 33 -15.37 0.89 -6.53
CA ASP A 33 -14.63 2.03 -5.99
C ASP A 33 -14.33 3.09 -7.07
N ARG A 34 -15.14 4.16 -7.07
CA ARG A 34 -14.97 5.31 -7.97
C ARG A 34 -13.84 6.26 -7.51
N VAL A 35 -13.50 6.27 -6.22
CA VAL A 35 -12.37 7.07 -5.70
C VAL A 35 -11.05 6.42 -6.13
N GLY A 36 -11.03 5.09 -6.20
CA GLY A 36 -9.91 4.29 -6.69
C GLY A 36 -9.75 4.20 -8.21
N LEU A 37 -10.45 5.01 -9.02
CA LEU A 37 -10.37 4.92 -10.49
C LEU A 37 -8.95 5.12 -11.03
N THR A 38 -8.09 5.86 -10.33
CA THR A 38 -6.66 5.92 -10.71
C THR A 38 -6.01 4.54 -10.68
N GLY A 39 -6.35 3.69 -9.71
CA GLY A 39 -5.86 2.32 -9.62
C GLY A 39 -6.32 1.43 -10.78
N TYR A 40 -7.50 1.70 -11.36
CA TYR A 40 -7.94 1.01 -12.59
C TYR A 40 -6.94 1.20 -13.74
N THR A 41 -6.32 2.38 -13.85
CA THR A 41 -5.37 2.68 -14.93
C THR A 41 -4.02 1.98 -14.81
N ASP A 42 -3.72 1.39 -13.64
CA ASP A 42 -2.46 0.65 -13.43
C ASP A 42 -2.47 -0.73 -14.11
N HIS A 43 -3.63 -1.37 -14.17
CA HIS A 43 -3.77 -2.76 -14.65
C HIS A 43 -4.94 -2.99 -15.61
N TRP A 44 -5.82 -2.01 -15.82
CA TRP A 44 -6.98 -2.06 -16.72
C TRP A 44 -7.89 -3.27 -16.48
N ASP A 45 -8.02 -3.65 -15.21
CA ASP A 45 -8.86 -4.77 -14.76
C ASP A 45 -9.97 -4.24 -13.87
N ARG A 46 -11.21 -4.53 -14.25
CA ARG A 46 -12.41 -4.06 -13.55
C ARG A 46 -12.67 -4.86 -12.27
N VAL A 47 -12.13 -6.08 -12.14
CA VAL A 47 -12.40 -7.00 -11.02
C VAL A 47 -11.93 -6.43 -9.67
N PRO A 48 -10.70 -5.89 -9.52
CA PRO A 48 -10.24 -5.31 -8.26
C PRO A 48 -11.00 -4.06 -7.82
N MET A 49 -11.79 -3.44 -8.71
CA MET A 49 -12.58 -2.25 -8.39
C MET A 49 -13.88 -2.60 -7.67
N ALA A 50 -14.34 -3.85 -7.73
CA ALA A 50 -15.57 -4.28 -7.08
C ALA A 50 -15.51 -4.04 -5.56
N LEU A 51 -16.53 -3.38 -5.00
CA LEU A 51 -16.68 -3.30 -3.56
C LEU A 51 -17.07 -4.68 -2.99
N PRO A 52 -16.59 -5.07 -1.80
CA PRO A 52 -16.96 -6.33 -1.17
C PRO A 52 -18.49 -6.50 -1.07
N GLY A 53 -19.03 -7.65 -1.50
CA GLY A 53 -20.47 -7.93 -1.38
C GLY A 53 -21.39 -7.08 -2.28
N ASN A 54 -20.85 -6.33 -3.25
CA ASN A 54 -21.60 -5.39 -4.09
C ASN A 54 -22.73 -6.00 -4.95
N ALA A 55 -22.71 -7.32 -5.16
CA ALA A 55 -23.71 -8.07 -5.92
C ALA A 55 -24.78 -8.75 -5.04
N TYR A 56 -24.63 -8.71 -3.71
CA TYR A 56 -25.56 -9.28 -2.73
C TYR A 56 -25.99 -10.73 -3.00
N PRO A 57 -25.08 -11.67 -3.31
CA PRO A 57 -25.44 -13.03 -3.72
C PRO A 57 -26.16 -13.84 -2.63
N ASP A 58 -25.96 -13.48 -1.36
CA ASP A 58 -26.46 -14.22 -0.20
C ASP A 58 -27.60 -13.47 0.54
N ASP A 59 -28.20 -12.42 -0.04
CA ASP A 59 -29.32 -11.68 0.56
C ASP A 59 -30.53 -11.59 -0.37
N ASP A 60 -31.48 -12.53 -0.22
CA ASP A 60 -32.73 -12.60 -0.98
C ASP A 60 -33.65 -11.36 -0.81
N ARG A 61 -33.34 -10.48 0.15
CA ARG A 61 -34.11 -9.25 0.42
C ARG A 61 -33.53 -8.05 -0.31
N VAL A 62 -32.38 -8.19 -0.96
CA VAL A 62 -31.78 -7.15 -1.79
C VAL A 62 -31.87 -7.57 -3.26
N ARG A 63 -32.48 -6.72 -4.08
CA ARG A 63 -32.54 -6.90 -5.53
C ARG A 63 -31.74 -5.81 -6.22
N LEU A 64 -30.75 -6.20 -7.00
CA LEU A 64 -29.90 -5.28 -7.76
C LEU A 64 -30.26 -5.35 -9.25
N HIS A 65 -30.61 -4.19 -9.83
CA HIS A 65 -30.84 -4.00 -11.25
C HIS A 65 -29.76 -3.07 -11.82
N VAL A 66 -28.74 -3.65 -12.48
CA VAL A 66 -27.71 -2.91 -13.22
C VAL A 66 -28.16 -2.65 -14.65
N GLY A 67 -27.62 -1.63 -15.32
CA GLY A 67 -28.02 -1.26 -16.67
C GLY A 67 -29.50 -0.84 -16.79
N SER A 68 -30.11 -0.41 -15.68
CA SER A 68 -31.54 -0.11 -15.57
C SER A 68 -31.74 1.31 -15.03
N PRO A 69 -31.49 2.34 -15.85
CA PRO A 69 -31.68 3.72 -15.43
C PRO A 69 -33.15 4.01 -15.11
N VAL A 70 -33.39 4.64 -13.97
CA VAL A 70 -34.69 5.23 -13.63
C VAL A 70 -34.81 6.57 -14.35
N VAL A 71 -35.94 6.79 -15.03
CA VAL A 71 -36.18 7.99 -15.87
C VAL A 71 -37.33 8.87 -15.36
N ALA A 72 -38.19 8.35 -14.48
CA ALA A 72 -39.27 9.12 -13.87
C ALA A 72 -39.62 8.63 -12.47
N ILE A 73 -40.12 9.54 -11.64
CA ILE A 73 -40.66 9.27 -10.30
C ILE A 73 -42.08 9.82 -10.26
N ASP A 74 -43.04 8.96 -9.95
CA ASP A 74 -44.43 9.33 -9.65
C ASP A 74 -44.63 9.27 -8.14
N ARG A 75 -44.57 10.44 -7.50
CA ARG A 75 -44.70 10.59 -6.04
C ARG A 75 -46.12 10.27 -5.54
N ALA A 76 -47.14 10.59 -6.34
CA ALA A 76 -48.53 10.36 -5.95
C ALA A 76 -48.86 8.86 -5.93
N ALA A 77 -48.36 8.11 -6.93
CA ALA A 77 -48.51 6.66 -6.99
C ALA A 77 -47.44 5.91 -6.19
N LYS A 78 -46.42 6.60 -5.65
CA LYS A 78 -45.20 6.03 -5.06
C LYS A 78 -44.55 4.97 -5.95
N THR A 79 -44.28 5.34 -7.21
CA THR A 79 -43.61 4.45 -8.18
C THR A 79 -42.42 5.12 -8.85
N VAL A 80 -41.42 4.33 -9.22
CA VAL A 80 -40.34 4.71 -10.15
C VAL A 80 -40.52 3.98 -11.47
N VAL A 81 -40.12 4.63 -12.57
CA VAL A 81 -40.20 4.07 -13.93
C VAL A 81 -38.81 3.97 -14.52
N THR A 82 -38.42 2.78 -14.99
CA THR A 82 -37.14 2.56 -15.67
C THR A 82 -37.21 2.95 -17.14
N ALA A 83 -36.06 3.13 -17.80
CA ALA A 83 -36.01 3.41 -19.24
C ALA A 83 -36.65 2.31 -20.10
N ALA A 84 -36.74 1.08 -19.59
CA ALA A 84 -37.45 -0.04 -20.23
C ALA A 84 -38.99 0.07 -20.11
N GLY A 85 -39.49 1.01 -19.32
CA GLY A 85 -40.93 1.23 -19.08
C GLY A 85 -41.49 0.44 -17.88
N ASP A 86 -40.66 -0.34 -17.19
CA ASP A 86 -41.08 -1.09 -16.00
C ASP A 86 -41.38 -0.14 -14.84
N ARG A 87 -42.40 -0.48 -14.05
CA ARG A 87 -42.83 0.31 -12.88
C ARG A 87 -42.61 -0.47 -11.60
N TYR A 88 -41.98 0.19 -10.62
CA TYR A 88 -41.69 -0.40 -9.31
C TYR A 88 -42.29 0.49 -8.21
N GLY A 89 -43.07 -0.09 -7.33
CA GLY A 89 -43.62 0.60 -6.15
C GLY A 89 -42.60 0.71 -5.02
N TYR A 90 -42.70 1.76 -4.21
CA TYR A 90 -41.88 1.95 -3.02
C TYR A 90 -42.72 2.45 -1.84
N ASP A 91 -42.33 2.06 -0.63
CA ASP A 91 -42.81 2.70 0.60
C ASP A 91 -41.93 3.91 0.94
N THR A 92 -40.62 3.78 0.70
CA THR A 92 -39.62 4.83 0.84
C THR A 92 -38.66 4.83 -0.36
N LEU A 93 -38.32 6.01 -0.85
CA LEU A 93 -37.39 6.21 -1.97
C LEU A 93 -36.11 6.91 -1.48
N VAL A 94 -34.95 6.42 -1.90
CA VAL A 94 -33.66 7.08 -1.63
C VAL A 94 -32.97 7.44 -2.93
N LEU A 95 -32.75 8.72 -3.17
CA LEU A 95 -32.02 9.24 -4.32
C LEU A 95 -30.51 9.21 -4.03
N ALA A 96 -29.80 8.32 -4.73
CA ALA A 96 -28.35 8.15 -4.64
C ALA A 96 -27.68 8.26 -6.02
N THR A 97 -28.18 9.15 -6.87
CA THR A 97 -27.81 9.32 -8.29
C THR A 97 -26.42 9.96 -8.50
N GLY A 98 -25.78 10.42 -7.43
CA GLY A 98 -24.44 11.00 -7.47
C GLY A 98 -24.36 12.27 -8.31
N SER A 99 -23.23 12.48 -8.98
CA SER A 99 -22.98 13.61 -9.89
C SER A 99 -22.52 13.17 -11.30
N SER A 100 -22.70 14.05 -12.28
CA SER A 100 -22.10 13.98 -13.61
C SER A 100 -20.85 14.86 -13.69
N ALA A 101 -19.95 14.57 -14.64
CA ALA A 101 -18.82 15.45 -14.94
C ALA A 101 -19.31 16.75 -15.58
N PHE A 102 -18.78 17.89 -15.12
CA PHE A 102 -19.09 19.18 -15.73
C PHE A 102 -18.22 19.39 -16.97
N VAL A 103 -18.88 19.51 -18.13
CA VAL A 103 -18.23 19.88 -19.40
C VAL A 103 -18.49 21.37 -19.65
N PRO A 104 -17.45 22.23 -19.68
CA PRO A 104 -17.62 23.64 -20.02
C PRO A 104 -18.24 23.83 -21.41
N PRO A 105 -19.07 24.86 -21.64
CA PRO A 105 -19.77 25.08 -22.91
C PRO A 105 -18.85 25.70 -23.97
N VAL A 106 -17.75 25.01 -24.29
CA VAL A 106 -16.78 25.40 -25.32
C VAL A 106 -17.23 24.82 -26.67
N PRO A 107 -17.23 25.59 -27.76
CA PRO A 107 -17.49 25.06 -29.10
C PRO A 107 -16.61 23.83 -29.41
N GLY A 108 -17.23 22.74 -29.87
CA GLY A 108 -16.56 21.48 -30.22
C GLY A 108 -16.26 20.53 -29.05
N HIS A 109 -16.80 20.79 -27.85
CA HIS A 109 -16.68 19.89 -26.69
C HIS A 109 -17.28 18.49 -26.90
N ASP A 110 -18.13 18.32 -27.91
CA ASP A 110 -18.86 17.10 -28.26
C ASP A 110 -18.22 16.29 -29.42
N LEU A 111 -17.03 16.69 -29.87
CA LEU A 111 -16.27 15.95 -30.87
C LEU A 111 -15.85 14.55 -30.35
N PRO A 112 -15.70 13.52 -31.21
CA PRO A 112 -15.52 12.13 -30.77
C PRO A 112 -14.31 11.84 -29.86
N ASN A 113 -13.26 12.66 -29.91
CA ASN A 113 -12.04 12.50 -29.10
C ASN A 113 -12.08 13.33 -27.80
N CYS A 114 -13.25 13.88 -27.46
CA CYS A 114 -13.50 14.59 -26.22
C CYS A 114 -14.16 13.66 -25.20
N HIS A 115 -13.50 13.49 -24.05
CA HIS A 115 -13.88 12.55 -23.00
C HIS A 115 -14.11 13.25 -21.67
N VAL A 116 -14.79 12.58 -20.75
CA VAL A 116 -14.86 12.95 -19.34
C VAL A 116 -14.13 11.90 -18.50
N TYR A 117 -13.72 12.23 -17.28
CA TYR A 117 -13.08 11.27 -16.37
C TYR A 117 -14.02 10.94 -15.20
N ARG A 118 -14.86 9.90 -15.34
CA ARG A 118 -15.90 9.62 -14.32
C ARG A 118 -16.24 8.14 -14.10
N THR A 119 -16.44 7.35 -15.15
CA THR A 119 -16.87 5.94 -15.08
C THR A 119 -15.79 5.00 -15.63
N LEU A 120 -15.92 3.69 -15.37
CA LEU A 120 -15.01 2.70 -15.97
C LEU A 120 -15.07 2.71 -17.51
N ASP A 121 -16.26 2.94 -18.07
CA ASP A 121 -16.47 3.03 -19.52
C ASP A 121 -15.82 4.28 -20.11
N ASP A 122 -15.87 5.41 -19.39
CA ASP A 122 -15.14 6.62 -19.79
C ASP A 122 -13.63 6.37 -19.82
N LEU A 123 -13.09 5.66 -18.82
CA LEU A 123 -11.66 5.35 -18.75
C LEU A 123 -11.22 4.39 -19.88
N ASP A 124 -12.07 3.43 -20.25
CA ASP A 124 -11.81 2.57 -21.41
C ASP A 124 -11.82 3.36 -22.72
N ALA A 125 -12.77 4.29 -22.91
CA ALA A 125 -12.79 5.17 -24.07
C ALA A 125 -11.57 6.10 -24.14
N ILE A 126 -11.11 6.59 -22.98
CA ILE A 126 -9.86 7.35 -22.84
C ILE A 126 -8.66 6.49 -23.24
N ARG A 127 -8.59 5.22 -22.78
CA ARG A 127 -7.51 4.30 -23.15
C ARG A 127 -7.42 4.14 -24.66
N ASP A 128 -8.53 3.82 -25.30
CA ASP A 128 -8.57 3.58 -26.75
C ASP A 128 -8.12 4.82 -27.53
N SER A 129 -8.58 6.01 -27.10
CA SER A 129 -8.18 7.29 -27.69
C SER A 129 -6.72 7.66 -27.40
N ALA A 130 -6.21 7.32 -26.22
CA ALA A 130 -4.82 7.55 -25.81
C ALA A 130 -3.86 6.65 -26.60
N GLU A 131 -4.22 5.39 -26.87
CA GLU A 131 -3.44 4.50 -27.72
C GLU A 131 -3.33 5.04 -29.15
N ALA A 132 -4.43 5.53 -29.71
CA ALA A 132 -4.45 6.18 -31.02
C ALA A 132 -3.60 7.47 -31.03
N ALA A 133 -3.71 8.30 -29.99
CA ALA A 133 -2.91 9.51 -29.83
C ALA A 133 -1.40 9.20 -29.75
N ARG A 134 -1.02 8.18 -28.98
CA ARG A 134 0.36 7.71 -28.85
C ARG A 134 0.93 7.24 -30.17
N ALA A 135 0.17 6.43 -30.91
CA ALA A 135 0.58 5.94 -32.22
C ALA A 135 0.82 7.07 -33.24
N ALA A 136 0.04 8.15 -33.12
CA ALA A 136 0.17 9.34 -33.96
C ALA A 136 1.16 10.40 -33.43
N GLY A 137 1.78 10.16 -32.26
CA GLY A 137 2.72 11.10 -31.65
C GLY A 137 2.09 12.41 -31.17
N ARG A 138 0.79 12.42 -30.82
CA ARG A 138 0.07 13.60 -30.33
C ARG A 138 -0.07 13.60 -28.80
N ALA A 139 -0.19 14.79 -28.23
CA ALA A 139 -0.45 14.97 -26.81
C ALA A 139 -1.92 14.71 -26.46
N GLY A 140 -2.20 14.44 -25.18
CA GLY A 140 -3.54 14.51 -24.61
C GLY A 140 -3.68 15.79 -23.79
N VAL A 141 -4.80 16.50 -23.96
CA VAL A 141 -5.09 17.72 -23.20
C VAL A 141 -6.11 17.44 -22.12
N VAL A 142 -5.81 17.84 -20.88
CA VAL A 142 -6.74 17.78 -19.75
C VAL A 142 -7.20 19.19 -19.41
N ILE A 143 -8.50 19.43 -19.49
CA ILE A 143 -9.11 20.71 -19.13
C ILE A 143 -9.58 20.63 -17.67
N GLY A 144 -8.86 21.33 -16.79
CA GLY A 144 -9.02 21.32 -15.35
C GLY A 144 -7.76 20.79 -14.64
N GLY A 145 -7.20 21.58 -13.75
CA GLY A 145 -6.03 21.32 -12.91
C GLY A 145 -6.39 21.04 -11.44
N GLY A 146 -7.59 20.54 -11.19
CA GLY A 146 -8.00 19.96 -9.91
C GLY A 146 -7.55 18.51 -9.74
N LEU A 147 -7.99 17.85 -8.67
CA LEU A 147 -7.64 16.46 -8.33
C LEU A 147 -7.77 15.50 -9.52
N LEU A 148 -8.98 15.35 -10.05
CA LEU A 148 -9.28 14.44 -11.16
C LEU A 148 -8.50 14.77 -12.43
N GLY A 149 -8.23 16.06 -12.66
CA GLY A 149 -7.47 16.49 -13.83
C GLY A 149 -5.99 16.08 -13.75
N LEU A 150 -5.39 16.23 -12.57
CA LEU A 150 -4.02 15.78 -12.34
C LEU A 150 -3.89 14.26 -12.37
N GLU A 151 -4.92 13.53 -11.91
CA GLU A 151 -5.01 12.07 -12.05
C GLU A 151 -5.15 11.64 -13.52
N ALA A 152 -6.01 12.31 -14.30
CA ALA A 152 -6.15 12.05 -15.73
C ALA A 152 -4.86 12.33 -16.50
N ALA A 153 -4.15 13.41 -16.16
CA ALA A 153 -2.84 13.72 -16.74
C ALA A 153 -1.78 12.64 -16.40
N ASN A 154 -1.82 12.10 -15.18
CA ASN A 154 -0.98 10.97 -14.80
C ASN A 154 -1.32 9.70 -15.59
N ALA A 155 -2.61 9.40 -15.78
CA ALA A 155 -3.04 8.25 -16.56
C ALA A 155 -2.54 8.32 -18.01
N LEU A 156 -2.65 9.49 -18.65
CA LEU A 156 -2.07 9.74 -19.98
C LEU A 156 -0.56 9.51 -20.00
N ARG A 157 0.16 10.05 -19.01
CA ARG A 157 1.61 9.85 -18.85
C ARG A 157 1.96 8.37 -18.67
N GLY A 158 1.21 7.64 -17.85
CA GLY A 158 1.37 6.20 -17.62
C GLY A 158 1.20 5.38 -18.90
N MET A 159 0.31 5.80 -19.79
CA MET A 159 0.13 5.24 -21.13
C MET A 159 1.17 5.71 -22.16
N GLY A 160 2.10 6.59 -21.77
CA GLY A 160 3.13 7.13 -22.66
C GLY A 160 2.64 8.22 -23.62
N VAL A 161 1.51 8.86 -23.33
CA VAL A 161 1.00 10.03 -24.07
C VAL A 161 1.49 11.30 -23.37
N PRO A 162 2.14 12.25 -24.08
CA PRO A 162 2.48 13.55 -23.51
C PRO A 162 1.21 14.26 -23.03
N ALA A 163 1.19 14.73 -21.78
CA ALA A 163 0.01 15.34 -21.20
C ALA A 163 0.18 16.86 -21.06
N VAL A 164 -0.88 17.61 -21.38
CA VAL A 164 -0.99 19.05 -21.18
C VAL A 164 -2.18 19.32 -20.28
N VAL A 165 -1.98 19.97 -19.14
CA VAL A 165 -3.04 20.42 -18.24
C VAL A 165 -3.32 21.90 -18.50
N VAL A 166 -4.58 22.22 -18.82
CA VAL A 166 -5.07 23.59 -19.00
C VAL A 166 -5.99 23.92 -17.83
N GLU A 167 -5.59 24.88 -17.01
CA GLU A 167 -6.32 25.36 -15.83
C GLU A 167 -6.61 26.85 -15.98
N ARG A 168 -7.88 27.22 -15.82
CA ARG A 168 -8.33 28.62 -15.93
C ARG A 168 -7.94 29.45 -14.71
N ALA A 169 -7.90 28.82 -13.54
CA ALA A 169 -7.46 29.45 -12.30
C ALA A 169 -5.97 29.79 -12.35
N PRO A 170 -5.50 30.72 -11.51
CA PRO A 170 -4.08 31.11 -11.46
C PRO A 170 -3.14 30.06 -10.89
N ARG A 171 -3.66 28.90 -10.52
CA ARG A 171 -2.93 27.82 -9.86
C ARG A 171 -3.69 26.50 -9.95
N LEU A 172 -2.93 25.40 -9.85
CA LEU A 172 -3.48 24.06 -9.68
C LEU A 172 -4.18 23.92 -8.33
N MET A 173 -5.20 23.05 -8.27
CA MET A 173 -6.00 22.79 -7.06
C MET A 173 -6.46 24.07 -6.34
N ALA A 174 -6.97 25.05 -7.09
CA ALA A 174 -7.28 26.38 -6.58
C ALA A 174 -8.31 26.42 -5.43
N GLN A 175 -9.07 25.34 -5.21
CA GLN A 175 -9.99 25.19 -4.08
C GLN A 175 -9.30 24.71 -2.79
N GLN A 176 -8.11 24.12 -2.89
CA GLN A 176 -7.39 23.52 -1.77
C GLN A 176 -6.07 24.24 -1.46
N LEU A 177 -5.42 24.82 -2.47
CA LEU A 177 -4.10 25.43 -2.38
C LEU A 177 -4.15 26.92 -2.64
N ASP A 178 -3.26 27.63 -1.97
CA ASP A 178 -2.97 29.03 -2.21
C ASP A 178 -1.87 29.21 -3.26
N GLN A 179 -1.45 30.45 -3.50
CA GLN A 179 -0.50 30.77 -4.57
C GLN A 179 0.85 30.07 -4.38
N GLY A 180 1.35 30.00 -3.15
CA GLY A 180 2.63 29.37 -2.83
C GLY A 180 2.60 27.86 -3.04
N GLY A 181 1.60 27.19 -2.45
CA GLY A 181 1.42 25.75 -2.60
C GLY A 181 1.16 25.33 -4.05
N GLY A 182 0.33 26.10 -4.76
CA GLY A 182 0.01 25.87 -6.18
C GLY A 182 1.21 26.03 -7.10
N ALA A 183 2.08 27.01 -6.85
CA ALA A 183 3.31 27.22 -7.64
C ALA A 183 4.32 26.07 -7.45
N LEU A 184 4.52 25.62 -6.21
CA LEU A 184 5.38 24.46 -5.95
C LEU A 184 4.82 23.20 -6.61
N LEU A 185 3.52 22.95 -6.48
CA LEU A 185 2.86 21.81 -7.13
C LEU A 185 3.05 21.86 -8.65
N ALA A 186 2.79 23.00 -9.30
CA ALA A 186 2.97 23.14 -10.74
C ALA A 186 4.41 22.82 -11.19
N ARG A 187 5.43 23.27 -10.43
CA ARG A 187 6.83 22.93 -10.70
C ARG A 187 7.09 21.43 -10.60
N LEU A 188 6.65 20.79 -9.50
CA LEU A 188 6.84 19.36 -9.28
C LEU A 188 6.17 18.50 -10.34
N ILE A 189 4.99 18.93 -10.82
CA ILE A 189 4.25 18.26 -11.89
C ILE A 189 4.93 18.44 -13.25
N ALA A 190 5.44 19.64 -13.54
CA ALA A 190 6.20 19.92 -14.75
C ALA A 190 7.49 19.08 -14.86
N GLU A 191 8.19 18.86 -13.74
CA GLU A 191 9.37 17.98 -13.67
C GLU A 191 9.06 16.52 -14.03
N LEU A 192 7.80 16.10 -13.94
CA LEU A 192 7.35 14.76 -14.35
C LEU A 192 7.07 14.64 -15.86
N GLY A 193 7.25 15.73 -16.61
CA GLY A 193 7.01 15.79 -18.05
C GLY A 193 5.58 16.13 -18.44
N ILE A 194 4.79 16.69 -17.52
CA ILE A 194 3.42 17.18 -17.78
C ILE A 194 3.49 18.69 -18.01
N ASP A 195 3.04 19.16 -19.17
CA ASP A 195 2.96 20.59 -19.46
C ASP A 195 1.77 21.20 -18.70
N VAL A 196 1.99 22.29 -17.97
CA VAL A 196 0.97 22.93 -17.11
C VAL A 196 0.77 24.37 -17.56
N ARG A 197 -0.45 24.69 -18.01
CA ARG A 197 -0.88 26.04 -18.38
C ARG A 197 -1.97 26.53 -17.43
N VAL A 198 -1.58 27.37 -16.47
CA VAL A 198 -2.51 28.07 -15.57
C VAL A 198 -2.93 29.42 -16.18
N GLU A 199 -3.98 30.04 -15.63
CA GLU A 199 -4.57 31.28 -16.19
C GLU A 199 -4.97 31.15 -17.67
N THR A 200 -5.23 29.92 -18.12
CA THR A 200 -5.50 29.62 -19.53
C THR A 200 -6.81 28.85 -19.66
N GLY A 201 -7.72 29.35 -20.48
CA GLY A 201 -8.95 28.67 -20.87
C GLY A 201 -8.89 28.15 -22.31
N THR A 202 -9.96 27.47 -22.73
CA THR A 202 -10.14 26.99 -24.11
C THR A 202 -11.27 27.78 -24.77
N ASP A 203 -10.98 28.43 -25.89
CA ASP A 203 -11.95 29.22 -26.67
C ASP A 203 -12.76 28.35 -27.63
N GLU A 204 -12.10 27.42 -28.32
CA GLU A 204 -12.74 26.47 -29.22
C GLU A 204 -11.90 25.20 -29.39
N ILE A 205 -12.58 24.09 -29.66
CA ILE A 205 -12.00 22.80 -30.04
C ILE A 205 -12.46 22.49 -31.46
N VAL A 206 -11.53 22.26 -32.37
CA VAL A 206 -11.84 21.95 -33.77
C VAL A 206 -11.19 20.64 -34.18
N ALA A 207 -11.77 19.95 -35.16
CA ALA A 207 -11.12 18.77 -35.75
C ALA A 207 -9.80 19.18 -36.41
N HIS A 208 -8.76 18.38 -36.18
CA HIS A 208 -7.45 18.65 -36.76
C HIS A 208 -7.49 18.47 -38.30
N PRO A 209 -6.77 19.28 -39.11
CA PRO A 209 -6.87 19.27 -40.57
C PRO A 209 -6.53 17.95 -41.27
N ASP A 210 -5.74 17.07 -40.66
CA ASP A 210 -5.41 15.74 -41.20
C ASP A 210 -6.47 14.67 -40.92
N GLY A 211 -7.59 15.05 -40.27
CA GLY A 211 -8.71 14.17 -39.98
C GLY A 211 -8.49 13.21 -38.81
N ALA A 212 -7.34 13.25 -38.15
CA ALA A 212 -7.04 12.42 -36.99
C ALA A 212 -6.61 13.31 -35.82
N GLY A 213 -7.53 13.69 -34.93
CA GLY A 213 -7.22 14.49 -33.73
C GLY A 213 -7.99 15.80 -33.65
N LEU A 214 -7.55 16.66 -32.72
CA LEU A 214 -8.18 17.91 -32.35
C LEU A 214 -7.13 19.04 -32.32
N THR A 215 -7.55 20.27 -32.57
CA THR A 215 -6.77 21.47 -32.26
C THR A 215 -7.57 22.31 -31.28
N LEU A 216 -6.97 22.60 -30.12
CA LEU A 216 -7.55 23.49 -29.12
C LEU A 216 -6.98 24.89 -29.31
N ARG A 217 -7.84 25.89 -29.40
CA ARG A 217 -7.43 27.30 -29.31
C ARG A 217 -7.62 27.80 -27.89
N LEU A 218 -6.57 28.40 -27.36
CA LEU A 218 -6.48 28.81 -25.97
C LEU A 218 -6.71 30.32 -25.84
N THR A 219 -7.21 30.74 -24.68
CA THR A 219 -7.54 32.15 -24.39
C THR A 219 -6.31 33.07 -24.37
N ASP A 220 -5.10 32.52 -24.23
CA ASP A 220 -3.83 33.24 -24.28
C ASP A 220 -3.34 33.49 -25.72
N GLY A 221 -4.13 33.09 -26.73
CA GLY A 221 -3.78 33.15 -28.15
C GLY A 221 -2.95 31.97 -28.65
N GLY A 222 -2.61 31.02 -27.76
CA GLY A 222 -1.93 29.78 -28.11
C GLY A 222 -2.85 28.74 -28.75
N SER A 223 -2.25 27.69 -29.28
CA SER A 223 -2.96 26.50 -29.78
C SER A 223 -2.23 25.22 -29.43
N VAL A 224 -2.98 24.14 -29.19
CA VAL A 224 -2.43 22.81 -28.89
C VAL A 224 -3.09 21.77 -29.77
N ASP A 225 -2.28 21.03 -30.53
CA ASP A 225 -2.74 19.85 -31.26
C ASP A 225 -2.78 18.64 -30.31
N ALA A 226 -3.94 18.00 -30.27
CA ALA A 226 -4.24 16.92 -29.33
C ALA A 226 -4.78 15.69 -30.05
N GLY A 227 -4.40 14.50 -29.58
CA GLY A 227 -5.06 13.26 -29.99
C GLY A 227 -6.40 13.06 -29.28
N LEU A 228 -6.51 13.58 -28.05
CA LEU A 228 -7.71 13.52 -27.22
C LEU A 228 -7.77 14.68 -26.22
N VAL A 229 -8.98 15.01 -25.79
CA VAL A 229 -9.27 15.97 -24.72
C VAL A 229 -10.00 15.27 -23.58
N ILE A 230 -9.62 15.54 -22.33
CA ILE A 230 -10.30 15.04 -21.14
C ILE A 230 -10.81 16.24 -20.34
N PHE A 231 -12.12 16.31 -20.11
CA PHE A 231 -12.74 17.31 -19.26
C PHE A 231 -12.74 16.85 -17.80
N ALA A 232 -12.06 17.62 -16.94
CA ALA A 232 -11.98 17.45 -15.50
C ALA A 232 -12.27 18.77 -14.76
N ALA A 233 -13.28 19.52 -15.22
CA ALA A 233 -13.62 20.86 -14.75
C ALA A 233 -14.58 20.89 -13.53
N GLY A 234 -14.65 19.77 -12.78
CA GLY A 234 -15.54 19.58 -11.64
C GLY A 234 -16.78 18.73 -11.96
N ILE A 235 -17.72 18.69 -11.02
CA ILE A 235 -18.93 17.84 -11.09
C ILE A 235 -20.21 18.64 -10.88
N ARG A 236 -21.35 18.07 -11.28
CA ARG A 236 -22.70 18.59 -11.04
C ARG A 236 -23.61 17.50 -10.46
N PRO A 237 -24.33 17.76 -9.35
CA PRO A 237 -25.31 16.82 -8.81
C PRO A 237 -26.34 16.39 -9.87
N ARG A 238 -26.65 15.08 -9.94
CA ARG A 238 -27.67 14.53 -10.85
C ARG A 238 -29.07 14.65 -10.24
N ASP A 239 -29.58 15.88 -10.22
CA ASP A 239 -30.87 16.26 -9.63
C ASP A 239 -32.06 16.22 -10.61
N GLU A 240 -31.85 15.73 -11.84
CA GLU A 240 -32.82 15.80 -12.93
C GLU A 240 -34.11 15.06 -12.59
N LEU A 241 -34.00 13.88 -11.97
CA LEU A 241 -35.15 13.09 -11.49
C LEU A 241 -35.93 13.83 -10.41
N ALA A 242 -35.25 14.45 -9.45
CA ALA A 242 -35.88 15.17 -8.37
C ALA A 242 -36.62 16.41 -8.89
N ARG A 243 -35.99 17.15 -9.80
CA ARG A 243 -36.58 18.33 -10.46
C ARG A 243 -37.82 17.96 -11.27
N ALA A 244 -37.75 16.89 -12.06
CA ALA A 244 -38.88 16.39 -12.83
C ALA A 244 -40.03 15.88 -11.94
N ALA A 245 -39.71 15.33 -10.76
CA ALA A 245 -40.66 14.89 -9.75
C ALA A 245 -41.21 16.03 -8.86
N GLY A 246 -40.79 17.29 -9.09
CA GLY A 246 -41.21 18.44 -8.30
C GLY A 246 -40.70 18.44 -6.85
N LEU A 247 -39.59 17.77 -6.56
CA LEU A 247 -38.88 17.88 -5.29
C LEU A 247 -38.04 19.17 -5.27
N ARG A 248 -37.83 19.75 -4.09
CA ARG A 248 -37.01 20.96 -3.96
C ARG A 248 -35.54 20.67 -4.26
N THR A 249 -34.90 21.56 -5.02
CA THR A 249 -33.46 21.53 -5.29
C THR A 249 -32.77 22.75 -4.68
N ALA A 250 -31.49 22.64 -4.34
CA ALA A 250 -30.70 23.77 -3.86
C ALA A 250 -30.33 24.75 -4.99
N GLU A 251 -29.91 25.97 -4.63
CA GLU A 251 -29.58 27.04 -5.59
C GLU A 251 -28.49 26.64 -6.60
N ARG A 252 -27.48 25.90 -6.14
CA ARG A 252 -26.37 25.39 -6.96
C ARG A 252 -26.58 23.97 -7.49
N GLY A 253 -27.83 23.48 -7.47
CA GLY A 253 -28.21 22.12 -7.82
C GLY A 253 -28.05 21.12 -6.67
N GLY A 254 -28.60 19.92 -6.86
CA GLY A 254 -28.72 18.88 -5.83
C GLY A 254 -30.09 18.88 -5.16
N VAL A 255 -30.49 17.71 -4.64
CA VAL A 255 -31.77 17.52 -3.94
C VAL A 255 -31.67 18.12 -2.55
N LEU A 256 -32.53 19.09 -2.25
CA LEU A 256 -32.52 19.77 -0.96
C LEU A 256 -33.00 18.81 0.14
N THR A 257 -32.20 18.68 1.19
CA THR A 257 -32.54 17.84 2.35
C THR A 257 -32.26 18.54 3.67
N ASP A 258 -32.97 18.14 4.72
CA ASP A 258 -32.63 18.50 6.10
C ASP A 258 -31.44 17.68 6.62
N LEU A 259 -31.01 17.93 7.87
CA LEU A 259 -29.94 17.16 8.51
C LEU A 259 -30.26 15.66 8.69
N THR A 260 -31.51 15.21 8.52
CA THR A 260 -31.87 13.79 8.50
C THR A 260 -31.80 13.17 7.11
N CYS A 261 -31.28 13.93 6.13
CA CYS A 261 -31.18 13.59 4.71
C CYS A 261 -32.55 13.37 4.04
N ARG A 262 -33.63 13.88 4.65
CA ARG A 262 -35.00 13.77 4.13
C ARG A 262 -35.35 15.00 3.30
N THR A 263 -36.11 14.80 2.23
CA THR A 263 -36.61 15.88 1.37
C THR A 263 -37.86 16.53 1.96
N ASP A 264 -38.51 17.44 1.22
CA ASP A 264 -39.83 17.97 1.57
C ASP A 264 -40.97 16.94 1.42
N ASP A 265 -40.70 15.81 0.77
CA ASP A 265 -41.54 14.62 0.79
C ASP A 265 -41.12 13.69 1.95
N PRO A 266 -42.03 13.31 2.86
CA PRO A 266 -41.68 12.50 4.02
C PRO A 266 -41.22 11.09 3.66
N ASP A 267 -41.55 10.60 2.47
CA ASP A 267 -41.23 9.25 1.99
C ASP A 267 -39.99 9.24 1.06
N VAL A 268 -39.31 10.37 0.88
CA VAL A 268 -38.15 10.49 -0.02
C VAL A 268 -36.94 11.10 0.69
N TYR A 269 -35.80 10.42 0.53
CA TYR A 269 -34.49 10.82 1.04
C TYR A 269 -33.51 11.05 -0.12
N ALA A 270 -32.41 11.75 0.14
CA ALA A 270 -31.28 11.83 -0.78
C ALA A 270 -29.95 11.68 -0.03
N ILE A 271 -29.01 10.94 -0.62
CA ILE A 271 -27.69 10.65 -0.02
C ILE A 271 -26.57 10.81 -1.05
N GLY A 272 -25.33 10.98 -0.59
CA GLY A 272 -24.18 11.13 -1.47
C GLY A 272 -24.10 12.47 -2.18
N GLU A 273 -23.42 12.52 -3.33
CA GLU A 273 -23.15 13.78 -4.04
C GLU A 273 -24.40 14.50 -4.58
N VAL A 274 -25.52 13.78 -4.72
CA VAL A 274 -26.78 14.40 -5.15
C VAL A 274 -27.47 15.17 -4.01
N ALA A 275 -27.16 14.84 -2.76
CA ALA A 275 -27.80 15.45 -1.60
C ALA A 275 -27.20 16.83 -1.29
N ALA A 276 -28.05 17.85 -1.33
CA ALA A 276 -27.77 19.19 -0.83
C ALA A 276 -28.27 19.32 0.61
N VAL A 277 -27.50 18.80 1.57
CA VAL A 277 -27.86 18.81 3.00
C VAL A 277 -27.77 20.25 3.51
N GLU A 278 -28.89 20.80 3.99
CA GLU A 278 -29.04 22.22 4.36
C GLU A 278 -28.54 23.16 3.24
N GLY A 279 -28.76 22.75 1.97
CA GLY A 279 -28.37 23.53 0.79
C GLY A 279 -26.93 23.35 0.32
N ARG A 280 -26.11 22.50 0.96
CA ARG A 280 -24.71 22.26 0.59
C ARG A 280 -24.49 20.86 0.01
N CYS A 281 -23.89 20.81 -1.18
CA CYS A 281 -23.36 19.58 -1.79
C CYS A 281 -21.87 19.45 -1.46
N TYR A 282 -21.44 18.30 -0.93
CA TYR A 282 -20.06 18.12 -0.47
C TYR A 282 -19.11 17.54 -1.53
N GLY A 283 -19.62 16.72 -2.46
CA GLY A 283 -18.79 16.15 -3.53
C GLY A 283 -17.68 15.20 -3.05
N LEU A 284 -17.83 14.59 -1.87
CA LEU A 284 -16.83 13.72 -1.23
C LEU A 284 -17.46 12.41 -0.75
N VAL A 285 -16.65 11.33 -0.73
CA VAL A 285 -17.13 9.98 -0.38
C VAL A 285 -17.50 9.85 1.10
N ALA A 286 -16.69 10.40 2.02
CA ALA A 286 -16.93 10.28 3.46
C ALA A 286 -18.25 10.95 3.90
N PRO A 287 -18.56 12.19 3.47
CA PRO A 287 -19.89 12.78 3.65
C PRO A 287 -21.00 11.91 3.04
N GLY A 288 -20.76 11.32 1.86
CA GLY A 288 -21.70 10.38 1.25
C GLY A 288 -22.02 9.18 2.15
N TYR A 289 -21.00 8.53 2.72
CA TYR A 289 -21.20 7.42 3.66
C TYR A 289 -21.92 7.86 4.93
N ALA A 290 -21.59 9.02 5.49
CA ALA A 290 -22.30 9.56 6.65
C ALA A 290 -23.80 9.79 6.34
N THR A 291 -24.15 10.35 5.18
CA THR A 291 -25.57 10.48 4.78
C THR A 291 -26.27 9.13 4.61
N ALA A 292 -25.56 8.11 4.10
CA ALA A 292 -26.10 6.75 3.99
C ALA A 292 -26.39 6.12 5.37
N GLU A 293 -25.49 6.32 6.33
CA GLU A 293 -25.64 5.81 7.70
C GLU A 293 -26.76 6.52 8.46
N VAL A 294 -26.90 7.84 8.28
CA VAL A 294 -28.01 8.63 8.81
C VAL A 294 -29.33 8.08 8.27
N VAL A 295 -29.46 7.89 6.95
CA VAL A 295 -30.71 7.36 6.38
C VAL A 295 -30.97 5.94 6.87
N ALA A 296 -29.98 5.05 6.95
CA ALA A 296 -30.16 3.71 7.50
C ALA A 296 -30.71 3.74 8.93
N ASP A 297 -30.15 4.59 9.81
CA ASP A 297 -30.62 4.78 11.17
C ASP A 297 -32.06 5.30 11.23
N ARG A 298 -32.39 6.31 10.40
CA ARG A 298 -33.73 6.91 10.35
C ARG A 298 -34.79 5.92 9.86
N LEU A 299 -34.47 5.07 8.89
CA LEU A 299 -35.37 4.00 8.42
C LEU A 299 -35.62 2.96 9.52
N LEU A 300 -34.65 2.70 10.39
CA LEU A 300 -34.79 1.79 11.52
C LEU A 300 -35.41 2.45 12.78
N GLY A 301 -35.92 3.68 12.65
CA GLY A 301 -36.60 4.41 13.73
C GLY A 301 -35.66 5.17 14.68
N GLY A 302 -34.38 5.28 14.35
CA GLY A 302 -33.40 6.06 15.10
C GLY A 302 -33.53 7.58 14.92
N SER A 303 -32.58 8.32 15.47
CA SER A 303 -32.58 9.80 15.54
C SER A 303 -31.31 10.46 15.01
N ALA A 304 -30.50 9.75 14.21
CA ALA A 304 -29.25 10.28 13.68
C ALA A 304 -29.49 11.50 12.78
N THR A 305 -28.53 12.43 12.82
CA THR A 305 -28.47 13.61 11.97
C THR A 305 -27.07 13.76 11.40
N PHE A 306 -26.97 14.30 10.19
CA PHE A 306 -25.71 14.57 9.52
C PHE A 306 -24.88 15.59 10.31
N PRO A 307 -23.67 15.25 10.76
CA PRO A 307 -22.89 16.08 11.69
C PRO A 307 -22.13 17.23 11.00
N GLY A 308 -22.29 17.39 9.68
CA GLY A 308 -21.39 18.17 8.84
C GLY A 308 -20.32 17.29 8.18
N ALA A 309 -19.41 17.92 7.43
CA ALA A 309 -18.38 17.20 6.69
C ALA A 309 -17.02 17.87 6.81
N ASP A 310 -16.02 17.02 7.01
CA ASP A 310 -14.63 17.38 6.83
C ASP A 310 -14.30 17.50 5.33
N THR A 311 -13.83 18.68 4.91
CA THR A 311 -13.34 18.92 3.54
C THR A 311 -11.81 18.81 3.42
N ALA A 312 -11.12 18.43 4.50
CA ALA A 312 -9.69 18.21 4.48
C ALA A 312 -9.34 17.14 3.46
N THR A 313 -8.25 17.40 2.76
CA THR A 313 -7.80 16.58 1.64
C THR A 313 -6.33 16.27 1.88
N LYS A 314 -5.95 14.99 1.88
CA LYS A 314 -4.56 14.54 1.83
C LYS A 314 -4.41 13.56 0.68
N LEU A 315 -3.54 13.88 -0.25
CA LEU A 315 -3.40 13.17 -1.51
C LEU A 315 -1.94 12.97 -1.85
N LYS A 316 -1.66 11.87 -2.53
CA LYS A 316 -0.39 11.65 -3.19
C LYS A 316 -0.61 11.73 -4.68
N LEU A 317 -0.50 12.94 -5.22
CA LEU A 317 -0.67 13.22 -6.63
C LEU A 317 0.65 12.99 -7.34
N LEU A 318 0.73 12.00 -8.24
CA LEU A 318 1.92 11.86 -9.11
C LEU A 318 3.25 11.63 -8.34
N GLY A 319 3.16 11.10 -7.11
CA GLY A 319 4.31 10.96 -6.21
C GLY A 319 4.64 12.20 -5.37
N VAL A 320 3.87 13.27 -5.51
CA VAL A 320 3.92 14.50 -4.72
C VAL A 320 2.87 14.44 -3.61
N ASP A 321 3.29 14.63 -2.36
CA ASP A 321 2.37 14.70 -1.24
C ASP A 321 1.77 16.10 -1.12
N VAL A 322 0.44 16.18 -1.05
CA VAL A 322 -0.33 17.42 -0.91
C VAL A 322 -1.38 17.24 0.18
N ALA A 323 -1.50 18.21 1.08
CA ALA A 323 -2.56 18.24 2.05
C ALA A 323 -3.12 19.66 2.27
N SER A 324 -4.42 19.73 2.54
CA SER A 324 -5.17 20.94 2.86
C SER A 324 -6.19 20.62 3.94
N PHE A 325 -6.34 21.48 4.95
CA PHE A 325 -7.24 21.24 6.07
C PHE A 325 -7.76 22.54 6.67
N GLY A 326 -8.96 22.48 7.26
CA GLY A 326 -9.61 23.65 7.86
C GLY A 326 -9.81 24.79 6.86
N ASP A 327 -9.71 26.03 7.34
CA ASP A 327 -9.66 27.24 6.52
C ASP A 327 -8.27 27.42 5.87
N ALA A 328 -7.95 26.54 4.91
CA ALA A 328 -6.65 26.50 4.27
C ALA A 328 -6.32 27.76 3.43
N LEU A 329 -7.35 28.46 2.96
CA LEU A 329 -7.22 29.65 2.11
C LEU A 329 -7.35 30.97 2.88
N ALA A 330 -7.44 30.93 4.22
CA ALA A 330 -7.58 32.09 5.08
C ALA A 330 -8.81 32.96 4.73
N GLU A 331 -9.94 32.32 4.46
CA GLU A 331 -11.22 33.00 4.20
C GLU A 331 -11.84 33.59 5.48
N HIS A 332 -11.45 33.08 6.66
CA HIS A 332 -11.88 33.62 7.95
C HIS A 332 -11.38 35.06 8.11
N PRO A 333 -12.26 36.02 8.46
CA PRO A 333 -11.87 37.41 8.70
C PRO A 333 -10.74 37.52 9.71
N ASP A 334 -9.82 38.45 9.46
CA ASP A 334 -8.71 38.82 10.36
C ASP A 334 -7.77 37.64 10.73
N SER A 335 -7.77 36.56 9.93
CA SER A 335 -6.87 35.42 10.14
C SER A 335 -5.41 35.77 9.83
N LEU A 336 -4.49 35.10 10.53
CA LEU A 336 -3.04 35.25 10.38
C LEU A 336 -2.44 34.04 9.66
N GLU A 337 -1.51 34.28 8.74
CA GLU A 337 -0.86 33.21 7.97
C GLU A 337 0.63 33.07 8.37
N VAL A 338 1.04 31.87 8.76
CA VAL A 338 2.45 31.50 8.98
C VAL A 338 2.88 30.57 7.88
N THR A 339 3.87 30.98 7.07
CA THR A 339 4.26 30.29 5.84
C THR A 339 5.75 29.99 5.79
N VAL A 340 6.10 28.77 5.37
CA VAL A 340 7.46 28.34 5.03
C VAL A 340 7.46 27.85 3.58
N ASN A 341 8.36 28.41 2.77
CA ASN A 341 8.62 27.95 1.40
C ASN A 341 10.09 27.56 1.30
N ASP A 342 10.37 26.26 1.27
CA ASP A 342 11.71 25.71 1.16
C ASP A 342 11.96 25.18 -0.26
N ALA A 343 12.60 26.01 -1.08
CA ALA A 343 12.93 25.65 -2.44
C ALA A 343 13.98 24.53 -2.55
N VAL A 344 14.84 24.35 -1.53
CA VAL A 344 15.94 23.37 -1.51
C VAL A 344 15.39 21.97 -1.24
N HIS A 345 14.56 21.84 -0.20
CA HIS A 345 13.90 20.58 0.13
C HIS A 345 12.63 20.33 -0.70
N ARG A 346 12.21 21.34 -1.48
CA ARG A 346 11.03 21.31 -2.35
C ARG A 346 9.74 21.10 -1.56
N THR A 347 9.60 21.83 -0.46
CA THR A 347 8.43 21.79 0.43
C THR A 347 7.82 23.17 0.61
N TYR A 348 6.50 23.20 0.79
CA TYR A 348 5.74 24.39 1.13
C TYR A 348 4.77 24.04 2.24
N ALA A 349 4.73 24.85 3.28
CA ALA A 349 3.84 24.66 4.40
C ALA A 349 3.26 26.00 4.88
N LYS A 350 1.97 26.01 5.16
CA LYS A 350 1.24 27.16 5.69
C LYS A 350 0.30 26.74 6.81
N LEU A 351 0.26 27.51 7.88
CA LEU A 351 -0.77 27.46 8.92
C LEU A 351 -1.58 28.76 8.88
N VAL A 352 -2.89 28.63 9.06
CA VAL A 352 -3.82 29.74 9.22
C VAL A 352 -4.29 29.76 10.67
N LEU A 353 -4.14 30.90 11.33
CA LEU A 353 -4.43 31.11 12.75
C LEU A 353 -5.49 32.20 12.94
N SER A 354 -6.12 32.24 14.11
CA SER A 354 -6.93 33.38 14.56
C SER A 354 -6.09 34.67 14.69
N ASP A 355 -6.78 35.80 14.81
CA ASP A 355 -6.21 37.15 14.96
C ASP A 355 -5.26 37.28 16.18
N ASP A 356 -5.52 36.51 17.23
CA ASP A 356 -4.69 36.39 18.44
C ASP A 356 -3.52 35.39 18.31
N ALA A 357 -3.37 34.75 17.15
CA ALA A 357 -2.39 33.70 16.85
C ALA A 357 -2.49 32.45 17.75
N GLU A 358 -3.58 32.26 18.51
CA GLU A 358 -3.71 31.12 19.41
C GLU A 358 -4.38 29.91 18.75
N THR A 359 -5.42 30.09 17.93
CA THR A 359 -6.25 28.99 17.41
C THR A 359 -5.86 28.61 15.99
N LEU A 360 -5.64 27.31 15.73
CA LEU A 360 -5.40 26.81 14.37
C LEU A 360 -6.72 26.77 13.59
N LEU A 361 -6.84 27.56 12.53
CA LEU A 361 -8.01 27.59 11.66
C LEU A 361 -7.86 26.65 10.47
N GLY A 362 -6.64 26.45 9.97
CA GLY A 362 -6.38 25.60 8.80
C GLY A 362 -4.92 25.57 8.37
N GLY A 363 -4.66 24.99 7.21
CA GLY A 363 -3.31 24.94 6.64
C GLY A 363 -3.19 24.21 5.31
N VAL A 364 -2.04 24.41 4.68
CA VAL A 364 -1.64 23.84 3.37
C VAL A 364 -0.26 23.21 3.52
N LEU A 365 -0.07 22.00 3.01
CA LEU A 365 1.21 21.28 2.98
C LEU A 365 1.45 20.72 1.58
N VAL A 366 2.59 20.98 0.96
CA VAL A 366 2.96 20.48 -0.38
C VAL A 366 4.42 20.01 -0.35
N GLY A 367 4.68 18.85 -0.94
CA GLY A 367 6.00 18.21 -0.97
C GLY A 367 6.29 17.34 0.25
N ASP A 368 5.96 17.82 1.46
CA ASP A 368 5.99 17.05 2.70
C ASP A 368 4.69 17.25 3.48
N THR A 369 4.01 16.15 3.81
CA THR A 369 2.75 16.14 4.58
C THR A 369 2.87 15.34 5.88
N SER A 370 4.09 15.14 6.38
CA SER A 370 4.39 14.43 7.63
C SER A 370 3.64 15.02 8.83
N SER A 371 3.63 16.36 8.95
CA SER A 371 2.92 17.08 10.01
C SER A 371 1.39 17.05 9.90
N TYR A 372 0.80 16.58 8.79
CA TYR A 372 -0.66 16.57 8.58
C TYR A 372 -1.40 15.81 9.68
N GLY A 373 -0.88 14.64 10.08
CA GLY A 373 -1.52 13.78 11.09
C GLY A 373 -1.60 14.43 12.48
N LEU A 374 -0.68 15.35 12.77
CA LEU A 374 -0.67 16.12 14.01
C LEU A 374 -1.53 17.40 13.90
N LEU A 375 -1.42 18.12 12.78
CA LEU A 375 -2.06 19.44 12.61
C LEU A 375 -3.57 19.35 12.33
N ARG A 376 -4.00 18.38 11.50
CA ARG A 376 -5.41 18.27 11.10
C ARG A 376 -6.36 18.14 12.32
N PRO A 377 -6.07 17.30 13.32
CA PRO A 377 -6.93 17.16 14.50
C PRO A 377 -6.97 18.41 15.41
N MET A 378 -6.05 19.36 15.23
CA MET A 378 -5.94 20.57 16.05
C MET A 378 -6.72 21.76 15.48
N VAL A 379 -7.33 21.61 14.29
CA VAL A 379 -8.18 22.66 13.71
C VAL A 379 -9.33 23.00 14.65
N GLY A 380 -9.54 24.29 14.89
CA GLY A 380 -10.50 24.83 15.86
C GLY A 380 -10.01 24.80 17.31
N SER A 381 -8.78 24.35 17.57
CA SER A 381 -8.18 24.29 18.91
C SER A 381 -6.96 25.20 19.02
N ARG A 382 -6.57 25.52 20.26
CA ARG A 382 -5.34 26.27 20.54
C ARG A 382 -4.11 25.49 20.05
N LEU A 383 -3.26 26.12 19.24
CA LEU A 383 -1.99 25.56 18.82
C LEU A 383 -0.96 25.69 19.97
N PRO A 384 -0.37 24.60 20.46
CA PRO A 384 0.62 24.62 21.53
C PRO A 384 2.00 24.96 20.97
N GLY A 385 2.67 25.97 21.55
CA GLY A 385 4.01 26.37 21.15
C GLY A 385 4.05 27.27 19.91
N ASP A 386 5.22 27.39 19.31
CA ASP A 386 5.44 28.24 18.13
C ASP A 386 4.91 27.56 16.86
N PRO A 387 3.99 28.19 16.10
CA PRO A 387 3.52 27.69 14.80
C PRO A 387 4.65 27.30 13.83
N MET A 388 5.78 28.01 13.86
CA MET A 388 6.94 27.71 12.99
C MET A 388 7.55 26.34 13.26
N ALA A 389 7.55 25.87 14.51
CA ALA A 389 8.12 24.58 14.89
C ALA A 389 7.40 23.39 14.23
N PHE A 390 6.15 23.57 13.82
CA PHE A 390 5.36 22.52 13.15
C PHE A 390 5.61 22.41 11.64
N ILE A 391 6.17 23.46 11.03
CA ILE A 391 6.27 23.59 9.57
C ILE A 391 7.69 23.87 9.03
N ALA A 392 8.66 24.18 9.89
CA ALA A 392 10.03 24.54 9.48
C ALA A 392 10.94 23.36 9.07
N GLY A 393 10.47 22.10 9.19
CA GLY A 393 11.27 20.91 8.92
C GLY A 393 12.43 20.69 9.92
N PRO A 394 13.26 19.64 9.75
CA PRO A 394 14.29 19.23 10.72
C PRO A 394 15.47 20.21 10.87
N ALA A 395 15.44 21.39 10.23
CA ALA A 395 16.48 22.42 10.33
C ALA A 395 16.27 23.39 11.51
N GLY A 396 15.16 23.30 12.25
CA GLY A 396 14.90 24.11 13.44
C GLY A 396 15.26 23.39 14.73
N ASP A 397 16.01 24.06 15.63
CA ASP A 397 16.37 23.62 16.99
C ASP A 397 15.17 23.45 17.95
N THR A 398 13.93 23.38 17.44
CA THR A 398 12.70 23.26 18.24
C THR A 398 11.89 22.05 17.79
N ALA A 399 11.85 21.01 18.63
CA ALA A 399 11.04 19.83 18.39
C ALA A 399 9.54 20.17 18.52
N ALA A 400 8.73 19.77 17.53
CA ALA A 400 7.28 19.92 17.60
C ALA A 400 6.68 19.11 18.77
N PRO A 401 5.63 19.62 19.46
CA PRO A 401 4.88 18.86 20.46
C PRO A 401 4.32 17.55 19.90
N GLY A 402 4.49 16.43 20.62
CA GLY A 402 4.02 15.10 20.20
C GLY A 402 2.51 14.87 20.38
N VAL A 403 2.02 13.70 19.95
CA VAL A 403 0.59 13.28 19.96
C VAL A 403 -0.08 13.37 21.34
N ALA A 404 0.71 13.30 22.42
CA ALA A 404 0.25 13.51 23.80
C ALA A 404 -0.41 14.89 24.01
N ALA A 405 0.00 15.92 23.26
CA ALA A 405 -0.51 17.29 23.40
C ALA A 405 -1.86 17.55 22.71
N LEU A 406 -2.40 16.57 21.97
CA LEU A 406 -3.70 16.72 21.28
C LEU A 406 -4.89 16.81 22.28
N PRO A 407 -5.93 17.61 22.00
CA PRO A 407 -7.15 17.65 22.83
C PRO A 407 -7.94 16.33 22.74
N GLU A 408 -8.77 16.01 23.73
CA GLU A 408 -9.59 14.77 23.73
C GLU A 408 -10.56 14.70 22.53
N THR A 409 -11.07 15.84 22.08
CA THR A 409 -11.96 15.92 20.91
C THR A 409 -11.23 15.76 19.57
N ALA A 410 -9.90 15.68 19.56
CA ALA A 410 -9.10 15.55 18.35
C ALA A 410 -9.46 14.26 17.58
N GLN A 411 -9.85 14.39 16.32
CA GLN A 411 -10.19 13.23 15.49
C GLN A 411 -8.91 12.48 15.07
N ILE A 412 -8.74 11.24 15.54
CA ILE A 412 -7.56 10.40 15.26
C ILE A 412 -7.80 9.50 14.03
N CYS A 413 -8.99 8.91 13.90
CA CYS A 413 -9.37 8.11 12.73
C CYS A 413 -10.52 8.76 11.98
N SER A 414 -10.24 9.38 10.83
CA SER A 414 -11.29 9.97 9.99
C SER A 414 -12.18 8.91 9.34
N CYS A 415 -11.57 7.82 8.85
CA CYS A 415 -12.27 6.75 8.13
C CYS A 415 -13.36 6.04 8.96
N ASN A 416 -13.21 5.99 10.28
CA ASN A 416 -14.19 5.39 11.21
C ASN A 416 -14.68 6.37 12.28
N ASN A 417 -14.43 7.67 12.09
CA ASN A 417 -14.83 8.76 12.98
C ASN A 417 -14.47 8.56 14.48
N VAL A 418 -13.22 8.21 14.79
CA VAL A 418 -12.75 7.96 16.16
C VAL A 418 -11.87 9.10 16.67
N SER A 419 -12.19 9.65 17.84
CA SER A 419 -11.49 10.72 18.54
C SER A 419 -10.38 10.22 19.49
N LYS A 420 -9.49 11.12 19.92
CA LYS A 420 -8.46 10.81 20.93
C LYS A 420 -9.11 10.36 22.23
N GLY A 421 -10.18 11.03 22.67
CA GLY A 421 -10.93 10.68 23.88
C GLY A 421 -11.50 9.27 23.84
N GLU A 422 -12.00 8.81 22.68
CA GLU A 422 -12.45 7.42 22.52
C GLU A 422 -11.30 6.43 22.57
N ILE A 423 -10.14 6.77 22.01
CA ILE A 423 -8.94 5.95 22.11
C ILE A 423 -8.44 5.89 23.55
N THR A 424 -8.28 7.03 24.24
CA THR A 424 -7.81 7.06 25.63
C THR A 424 -8.82 6.41 26.59
N ALA A 425 -10.12 6.55 26.35
CA ALA A 425 -11.14 5.81 27.09
C ALA A 425 -11.07 4.30 26.85
N ALA A 426 -10.80 3.84 25.61
CA ALA A 426 -10.58 2.43 25.32
C ALA A 426 -9.30 1.90 25.99
N ILE A 427 -8.24 2.71 26.04
CA ILE A 427 -7.01 2.41 26.78
C ILE A 427 -7.31 2.26 28.28
N ALA A 428 -7.98 3.25 28.87
CA ALA A 428 -8.41 3.20 30.27
C ALA A 428 -9.36 2.04 30.56
N GLY A 429 -10.13 1.61 29.55
CA GLY A 429 -10.99 0.43 29.55
C GLY A 429 -10.26 -0.90 29.39
N GLY A 430 -8.94 -0.91 29.25
CA GLY A 430 -8.10 -2.10 29.24
C GLY A 430 -7.50 -2.49 27.88
N CYS A 431 -7.63 -1.64 26.85
CA CYS A 431 -6.92 -1.87 25.58
C CYS A 431 -5.44 -1.54 25.72
N THR A 432 -4.58 -2.55 25.66
CA THR A 432 -3.12 -2.38 25.87
C THR A 432 -2.28 -2.46 24.60
N ASP A 433 -2.88 -2.74 23.45
CA ASP A 433 -2.19 -2.83 22.16
C ASP A 433 -3.05 -2.32 20.98
N VAL A 434 -2.40 -2.15 19.82
CA VAL A 434 -3.04 -1.64 18.61
C VAL A 434 -4.15 -2.57 18.08
N PRO A 435 -4.00 -3.92 18.05
CA PRO A 435 -5.09 -4.83 17.71
C PRO A 435 -6.32 -4.68 18.62
N ALA A 436 -6.14 -4.55 19.94
CA ALA A 436 -7.23 -4.34 20.89
C ALA A 436 -7.93 -3.01 20.64
N LEU A 437 -7.17 -1.93 20.39
CA LEU A 437 -7.74 -0.64 20.00
C LEU A 437 -8.52 -0.72 18.68
N LYS A 438 -8.01 -1.45 17.68
CA LYS A 438 -8.71 -1.70 16.41
C LYS A 438 -10.03 -2.41 16.63
N ALA A 439 -10.05 -3.46 17.45
CA ALA A 439 -11.25 -4.23 17.74
C ALA A 439 -12.28 -3.43 18.55
N CYS A 440 -11.82 -2.64 19.53
CA CYS A 440 -12.68 -1.88 20.42
C CYS A 440 -13.28 -0.63 19.75
N THR A 441 -12.47 0.12 19.00
CA THR A 441 -12.86 1.45 18.48
C THR A 441 -13.08 1.47 16.97
N GLY A 442 -12.66 0.42 16.25
CA GLY A 442 -12.61 0.44 14.79
C GLY A 442 -11.50 1.31 14.21
N ALA A 443 -10.73 2.08 14.98
CA ALA A 443 -9.69 2.94 14.43
C ALA A 443 -8.62 2.13 13.66
N GLY A 444 -8.33 2.50 12.42
CA GLY A 444 -7.26 1.88 11.62
C GLY A 444 -7.63 0.56 10.93
N THR A 445 -8.93 0.26 10.79
CA THR A 445 -9.46 -0.91 10.06
C THR A 445 -9.84 -0.63 8.61
N ALA A 446 -10.11 0.63 8.25
CA ALA A 446 -10.51 1.03 6.89
C ALA A 446 -9.31 1.40 6.00
N CYS A 447 -8.74 2.59 6.21
CA CYS A 447 -7.64 3.12 5.40
C CYS A 447 -6.24 2.94 6.04
N GLY A 448 -6.19 2.57 7.33
CA GLY A 448 -4.95 2.29 8.07
C GLY A 448 -4.07 3.50 8.42
N SER A 449 -4.41 4.71 7.97
CA SER A 449 -3.57 5.92 8.11
C SER A 449 -3.28 6.33 9.56
N CYS A 450 -4.20 6.05 10.48
CA CYS A 450 -4.07 6.40 11.90
C CYS A 450 -3.35 5.35 12.75
N VAL A 451 -2.97 4.20 12.19
CA VAL A 451 -2.34 3.09 12.95
C VAL A 451 -1.05 3.50 13.68
N PRO A 452 -0.15 4.33 13.10
CA PRO A 452 1.01 4.82 13.84
C PRO A 452 0.66 5.68 15.06
N LEU A 453 -0.39 6.52 14.95
CA LEU A 453 -0.87 7.37 16.05
C LEU A 453 -1.44 6.55 17.22
N LEU A 454 -2.07 5.41 16.94
CA LEU A 454 -2.59 4.51 17.99
C LEU A 454 -1.45 3.99 18.89
N LYS A 455 -0.31 3.65 18.29
CA LYS A 455 0.87 3.18 19.04
C LYS A 455 1.45 4.30 19.91
N GLN A 456 1.57 5.50 19.35
CA GLN A 456 2.06 6.68 20.09
C GLN A 456 1.12 7.09 21.23
N LEU A 457 -0.21 6.94 21.07
CA LEU A 457 -1.18 7.19 22.14
C LEU A 457 -1.10 6.16 23.26
N LEU A 458 -0.92 4.87 22.95
CA LEU A 458 -0.67 3.85 23.96
C LEU A 458 0.56 4.18 24.82
N GLU A 459 1.66 4.57 24.17
CA GLU A 459 2.89 4.99 24.86
C GLU A 459 2.66 6.27 25.69
N ALA A 460 1.94 7.26 25.16
CA ALA A 460 1.66 8.53 25.84
C ALA A 460 0.76 8.37 27.08
N GLU A 461 -0.19 7.43 27.05
CA GLU A 461 -1.05 7.11 28.20
C GLU A 461 -0.36 6.21 29.24
N GLY A 462 0.95 5.97 29.08
CA GLY A 462 1.73 5.17 30.02
C GLY A 462 1.41 3.68 29.96
N VAL A 463 0.80 3.20 28.88
CA VAL A 463 0.63 1.76 28.65
C VAL A 463 2.02 1.19 28.38
N GLU A 464 2.56 0.52 29.40
CA GLU A 464 3.81 -0.22 29.27
C GLU A 464 3.61 -1.29 28.19
N GLN A 465 4.19 -1.05 27.02
CA GLN A 465 4.15 -2.00 25.93
C GLN A 465 4.92 -3.23 26.38
N SER A 466 4.20 -4.34 26.52
CA SER A 466 4.80 -5.59 26.95
C SER A 466 5.96 -5.94 26.03
N ARG A 467 7.13 -6.18 26.64
CA ARG A 467 8.29 -6.73 25.93
C ARG A 467 8.14 -8.22 25.66
N ALA A 468 7.10 -8.86 26.20
CA ALA A 468 6.84 -10.27 26.03
C ALA A 468 6.70 -10.62 24.54
N LEU A 469 7.33 -11.71 24.13
CA LEU A 469 7.19 -12.22 22.78
C LEU A 469 5.75 -12.67 22.50
N CYS A 470 5.12 -13.34 23.46
CA CYS A 470 3.72 -13.77 23.45
C CYS A 470 3.30 -14.26 24.85
N GLU A 471 2.10 -14.80 25.00
CA GLU A 471 1.61 -15.38 26.26
C GLU A 471 2.52 -16.49 26.84
N HIS A 472 3.31 -17.17 26.01
CA HIS A 472 4.20 -18.25 26.43
C HIS A 472 5.55 -17.76 26.97
N PHE A 473 6.00 -16.56 26.60
CA PHE A 473 7.32 -16.02 26.96
C PHE A 473 7.22 -14.54 27.31
N GLN A 474 7.53 -14.18 28.55
CA GLN A 474 7.53 -12.80 29.04
C GLN A 474 8.74 -12.00 28.54
N GLN A 475 9.73 -12.69 27.97
CA GLN A 475 10.92 -12.10 27.38
C GLN A 475 10.68 -11.67 25.93
N SER A 476 11.37 -10.63 25.51
CA SER A 476 11.49 -10.19 24.13
C SER A 476 12.32 -11.17 23.29
N ARG A 477 12.30 -10.99 21.97
CA ARG A 477 13.15 -11.78 21.07
C ARG A 477 14.64 -11.64 21.43
N ALA A 478 15.10 -10.42 21.70
CA ALA A 478 16.52 -10.16 22.02
C ALA A 478 16.93 -10.86 23.33
N GLU A 479 16.11 -10.77 24.37
CA GLU A 479 16.35 -11.47 25.64
C GLU A 479 16.33 -12.99 25.47
N LEU A 480 15.44 -13.55 24.63
CA LEU A 480 15.45 -14.98 24.31
C LEU A 480 16.70 -15.39 23.54
N PHE A 481 17.22 -14.54 22.66
CA PHE A 481 18.49 -14.78 21.98
C PHE A 481 19.64 -14.88 22.99
N GLU A 482 19.70 -13.96 23.95
CA GLU A 482 20.70 -13.96 25.01
C GLU A 482 20.56 -15.20 25.90
N ILE A 483 19.35 -15.54 26.33
CA ILE A 483 19.07 -16.74 27.14
C ILE A 483 19.57 -18.00 26.42
N ILE A 484 19.24 -18.19 25.14
CA ILE A 484 19.69 -19.36 24.37
C ILE A 484 21.21 -19.37 24.25
N SER A 485 21.83 -18.22 23.97
CA SER A 485 23.28 -18.09 23.80
C SER A 485 24.04 -18.40 25.09
N VAL A 486 23.53 -17.97 26.25
CA VAL A 486 24.18 -18.17 27.56
C VAL A 486 23.93 -19.56 28.12
N THR A 487 22.71 -20.08 27.99
CA THR A 487 22.32 -21.38 28.58
C THR A 487 22.71 -22.57 27.71
N GLY A 488 22.92 -22.37 26.41
CA GLY A 488 23.17 -23.45 25.46
C GLY A 488 21.96 -24.37 25.22
N ILE A 489 20.75 -23.96 25.60
CA ILE A 489 19.53 -24.76 25.36
C ILE A 489 19.29 -24.89 23.85
N ARG A 490 19.12 -26.14 23.38
CA ARG A 490 18.93 -26.46 21.95
C ARG A 490 17.54 -27.03 21.60
N THR A 491 16.64 -27.17 22.57
CA THR A 491 15.30 -27.71 22.38
C THR A 491 14.23 -26.71 22.79
N PHE A 492 13.07 -26.72 22.12
CA PHE A 492 11.95 -25.85 22.47
C PHE A 492 11.36 -26.27 23.81
N SER A 493 11.24 -27.58 24.04
CA SER A 493 10.78 -28.16 25.32
C SER A 493 11.64 -27.69 26.50
N GLY A 494 12.97 -27.67 26.33
CA GLY A 494 13.91 -27.19 27.35
C GLY A 494 13.78 -25.69 27.61
N LEU A 495 13.54 -24.90 26.56
CA LEU A 495 13.39 -23.46 26.69
C LEU A 495 12.06 -23.08 27.35
N VAL A 496 10.94 -23.64 26.86
CA VAL A 496 9.61 -23.32 27.39
C VAL A 496 9.43 -23.84 28.82
N SER A 497 9.98 -25.00 29.17
CA SER A 497 9.87 -25.52 30.54
C SER A 497 10.59 -24.67 31.59
N ARG A 498 11.67 -23.98 31.19
CA ARG A 498 12.51 -23.20 32.10
C ARG A 498 12.19 -21.70 32.10
N PHE A 499 11.85 -21.13 30.94
CA PHE A 499 11.71 -19.69 30.74
C PHE A 499 10.33 -19.28 30.22
N GLY A 500 9.43 -20.23 29.97
CA GLY A 500 8.09 -19.95 29.48
C GLY A 500 7.02 -20.82 30.14
N THR A 501 5.86 -20.91 29.49
CA THR A 501 4.73 -21.74 29.92
C THR A 501 4.00 -22.32 28.70
N GLY A 502 3.30 -23.45 28.85
CA GLY A 502 2.46 -24.02 27.79
C GLY A 502 3.23 -24.79 26.70
N THR A 503 2.61 -24.96 25.53
CA THR A 503 3.14 -25.75 24.40
C THR A 503 3.64 -24.88 23.23
N GLY A 504 3.55 -23.56 23.34
CA GLY A 504 3.91 -22.60 22.31
C GLY A 504 2.83 -22.38 21.24
N CYS A 505 2.87 -21.20 20.62
CA CYS A 505 1.99 -20.78 19.51
C CYS A 505 2.75 -20.55 18.19
N ASP A 506 2.02 -20.10 17.19
CA ASP A 506 2.49 -19.67 15.87
C ASP A 506 3.40 -18.42 15.90
N ILE A 507 3.48 -17.70 17.02
CA ILE A 507 4.43 -16.60 17.22
C ILE A 507 5.77 -17.10 17.76
N CYS A 508 5.78 -17.80 18.90
CA CYS A 508 7.04 -18.13 19.57
C CYS A 508 7.80 -19.27 18.91
N LYS A 509 7.11 -20.25 18.31
CA LYS A 509 7.78 -21.41 17.69
C LYS A 509 8.70 -21.00 16.54
N PRO A 510 8.26 -20.20 15.54
CA PRO A 510 9.15 -19.76 14.46
C PRO A 510 10.27 -18.84 14.95
N VAL A 511 10.01 -18.03 15.98
CA VAL A 511 11.03 -17.14 16.56
C VAL A 511 12.14 -17.93 17.24
N VAL A 512 11.78 -18.93 18.06
CA VAL A 512 12.77 -19.81 18.69
C VAL A 512 13.51 -20.63 17.63
N ALA A 513 12.82 -21.16 16.61
CA ALA A 513 13.46 -21.84 15.48
C ALA A 513 14.51 -20.96 14.79
N SER A 514 14.16 -19.70 14.51
CA SER A 514 15.06 -18.72 13.92
C SER A 514 16.31 -18.47 14.80
N ILE A 515 16.12 -18.31 16.12
CA ILE A 515 17.24 -18.10 17.04
C ILE A 515 18.14 -19.35 17.10
N LEU A 516 17.57 -20.55 17.26
CA LEU A 516 18.32 -21.80 17.31
C LEU A 516 19.15 -22.03 16.04
N ALA A 517 18.57 -21.75 14.87
CA ALA A 517 19.24 -21.85 13.58
C ALA A 517 20.31 -20.77 13.36
N SER A 518 20.15 -19.59 13.96
CA SER A 518 21.16 -18.51 13.88
C SER A 518 22.33 -18.67 14.86
N THR A 519 22.21 -19.57 15.84
CA THR A 519 23.19 -19.76 16.93
C THR A 519 23.88 -21.13 16.89
N GLY A 520 23.51 -22.01 15.95
CA GLY A 520 24.13 -23.32 15.78
C GLY A 520 24.13 -23.78 14.32
N SER A 521 24.64 -24.99 14.08
CA SER A 521 24.81 -25.55 12.74
C SER A 521 23.98 -26.82 12.51
N ASP A 522 23.06 -27.12 13.42
CA ASP A 522 22.13 -28.24 13.31
C ASP A 522 21.20 -28.03 12.11
N HIS A 523 20.72 -29.11 11.50
CA HIS A 523 19.75 -28.97 10.43
C HIS A 523 18.42 -28.46 11.00
N ILE A 524 17.76 -27.53 10.32
CA ILE A 524 16.49 -26.93 10.78
C ILE A 524 15.30 -27.91 10.90
N LEU A 525 15.52 -29.16 10.47
CA LEU A 525 14.56 -30.26 10.49
C LEU A 525 14.98 -31.37 11.47
N ASP A 526 16.03 -31.16 12.26
CA ASP A 526 16.49 -32.10 13.29
C ASP A 526 15.64 -31.99 14.55
N GLY A 527 15.29 -33.15 15.11
CA GLY A 527 14.59 -33.26 16.40
C GLY A 527 13.35 -32.38 16.49
N GLU A 528 13.26 -31.58 17.57
CA GLU A 528 12.12 -30.71 17.84
C GLU A 528 12.01 -29.54 16.84
N GLN A 529 13.10 -29.13 16.18
CA GLN A 529 13.09 -27.94 15.31
C GLN A 529 12.15 -28.09 14.12
N ALA A 530 11.97 -29.31 13.60
CA ALA A 530 11.09 -29.61 12.48
C ALA A 530 9.63 -29.15 12.71
N ALA A 531 9.15 -29.31 13.95
CA ALA A 531 7.79 -28.95 14.34
C ALA A 531 7.64 -27.45 14.66
N LEU A 532 8.75 -26.71 14.71
CA LEU A 532 8.75 -25.26 14.96
C LEU A 532 8.74 -24.44 13.67
N GLN A 533 9.12 -25.06 12.54
CA GLN A 533 9.19 -24.39 11.25
C GLN A 533 7.79 -24.00 10.75
N ASP A 534 7.72 -22.85 10.08
CA ASP A 534 6.52 -22.43 9.36
C ASP A 534 6.35 -23.22 8.05
N SER A 535 5.26 -22.98 7.32
CA SER A 535 4.92 -23.74 6.11
C SER A 535 6.03 -23.78 5.04
N ASN A 536 6.90 -22.78 4.96
CA ASN A 536 7.94 -22.72 3.93
C ASN A 536 9.23 -23.42 4.39
N ASP A 537 9.71 -23.13 5.61
CA ASP A 537 10.89 -23.80 6.16
C ASP A 537 10.61 -25.29 6.47
N HIS A 538 9.35 -25.68 6.72
CA HIS A 538 8.97 -27.07 6.95
C HIS A 538 9.20 -27.96 5.72
N PHE A 539 8.92 -27.45 4.52
CA PHE A 539 9.12 -28.16 3.25
C PHE A 539 10.32 -27.67 2.44
N LEU A 540 11.16 -26.81 3.03
CA LEU A 540 12.31 -26.21 2.35
C LEU A 540 11.96 -25.69 0.94
N ALA A 541 10.77 -25.08 0.79
CA ALA A 541 10.25 -24.59 -0.48
C ALA A 541 9.14 -23.55 -0.24
N ASN A 542 8.94 -22.61 -1.18
CA ASN A 542 7.88 -21.60 -1.03
C ASN A 542 6.54 -22.15 -1.50
N ILE A 543 5.54 -22.17 -0.61
CA ILE A 543 4.17 -22.55 -0.96
C ILE A 543 3.52 -21.53 -1.90
N GLN A 544 2.72 -22.02 -2.85
CA GLN A 544 1.99 -21.26 -3.87
C GLN A 544 0.48 -21.29 -3.59
N ARG A 545 -0.28 -20.48 -4.33
CA ARG A 545 -1.73 -20.27 -4.13
C ARG A 545 -2.59 -21.54 -4.13
N ASN A 546 -2.16 -22.57 -4.85
CA ASN A 546 -2.86 -23.85 -4.95
C ASN A 546 -2.22 -24.98 -4.12
N GLY A 547 -1.34 -24.66 -3.17
CA GLY A 547 -0.62 -25.64 -2.36
C GLY A 547 0.60 -26.30 -3.04
N SER A 548 0.90 -25.96 -4.29
CA SER A 548 2.19 -26.34 -4.92
C SER A 548 3.36 -25.52 -4.36
N TYR A 549 4.59 -25.84 -4.77
CA TYR A 549 5.82 -25.26 -4.26
C TYR A 549 6.69 -24.70 -5.38
N SER A 550 7.59 -23.77 -5.02
CA SER A 550 8.65 -23.28 -5.91
C SER A 550 10.05 -23.75 -5.50
N VAL A 551 10.87 -24.03 -6.50
CA VAL A 551 12.26 -24.50 -6.37
C VAL A 551 13.19 -23.42 -6.93
N VAL A 552 14.09 -22.93 -6.08
CA VAL A 552 15.04 -21.87 -6.44
C VAL A 552 16.46 -22.34 -6.14
N PRO A 553 17.19 -22.90 -7.12
CA PRO A 553 18.60 -23.22 -6.93
C PRO A 553 19.43 -21.94 -6.75
N ARG A 554 20.53 -22.06 -6.02
CA ARG A 554 21.47 -20.97 -5.80
C ARG A 554 22.25 -20.68 -7.09
N VAL A 555 22.39 -19.39 -7.41
CA VAL A 555 23.20 -18.89 -8.52
C VAL A 555 24.02 -17.71 -7.97
N PRO A 556 25.18 -17.98 -7.34
CA PRO A 556 25.97 -16.96 -6.67
C PRO A 556 26.34 -15.80 -7.60
N GLY A 557 26.08 -14.56 -7.17
CA GLY A 557 26.35 -13.35 -7.96
C GLY A 557 25.57 -13.26 -9.29
N GLY A 558 24.62 -14.17 -9.54
CA GLY A 558 23.95 -14.30 -10.84
C GLY A 558 24.78 -14.99 -11.92
N GLU A 559 25.91 -15.62 -11.57
CA GLU A 559 26.77 -16.35 -12.50
C GLU A 559 26.27 -17.79 -12.70
N ILE A 560 25.82 -18.11 -13.92
CA ILE A 560 25.27 -19.43 -14.29
C ILE A 560 26.03 -19.99 -15.49
N THR A 561 26.45 -21.25 -15.39
CA THR A 561 27.10 -21.95 -16.51
C THR A 561 26.07 -22.42 -17.55
N PRO A 562 26.47 -22.62 -18.82
CA PRO A 562 25.60 -23.21 -19.83
C PRO A 562 25.03 -24.57 -19.39
N GLU A 563 25.84 -25.40 -18.74
CA GLU A 563 25.45 -26.73 -18.27
C GLU A 563 24.35 -26.67 -17.21
N HIS A 564 24.50 -25.77 -16.22
CA HIS A 564 23.46 -25.54 -15.19
C HIS A 564 22.19 -24.95 -15.80
N LEU A 565 22.32 -24.03 -16.76
CA LEU A 565 21.16 -23.46 -17.46
C LEU A 565 20.36 -24.54 -18.22
N ILE A 566 21.06 -25.44 -18.93
CA ILE A 566 20.44 -26.57 -19.63
C ILE A 566 19.78 -27.52 -18.64
N LEU A 567 20.45 -27.86 -17.54
CA LEU A 567 19.92 -28.75 -16.51
C LEU A 567 18.62 -28.21 -15.92
N ILE A 568 18.57 -26.93 -15.54
CA ILE A 568 17.36 -26.27 -15.02
C ILE A 568 16.23 -26.36 -16.04
N GLY A 569 16.53 -26.12 -17.33
CA GLY A 569 15.55 -26.26 -18.42
C GLY A 569 15.00 -27.68 -18.55
N GLN A 570 15.86 -28.69 -18.47
CA GLN A 570 15.45 -30.10 -18.55
C GLN A 570 14.57 -30.51 -17.36
N ILE A 571 14.94 -30.09 -16.14
CA ILE A 571 14.13 -30.32 -14.94
C ILE A 571 12.75 -29.65 -15.09
N ALA A 572 12.72 -28.39 -15.54
CA ALA A 572 11.47 -27.68 -15.74
C ALA A 572 10.55 -28.39 -16.75
N GLN A 573 11.10 -28.89 -17.86
CA GLN A 573 10.32 -29.65 -18.85
C GLN A 573 9.77 -30.96 -18.29
N GLU A 574 10.61 -31.75 -17.62
CA GLU A 574 10.25 -33.06 -17.09
C GLU A 574 9.14 -32.99 -16.03
N PHE A 575 9.24 -32.04 -15.12
CA PHE A 575 8.26 -31.85 -14.05
C PHE A 575 7.11 -30.88 -14.42
N GLY A 576 7.13 -30.35 -15.65
CA GLY A 576 6.13 -29.40 -16.14
C GLY A 576 6.08 -28.09 -15.35
N LEU A 577 7.22 -27.53 -14.96
CA LEU A 577 7.32 -26.35 -14.09
C LEU A 577 7.30 -25.05 -14.90
N TYR A 578 6.65 -24.02 -14.36
CA TYR A 578 6.75 -22.67 -14.92
C TYR A 578 8.07 -22.01 -14.49
N THR A 579 8.78 -21.34 -15.40
CA THR A 579 10.09 -20.74 -15.11
C THR A 579 10.05 -19.21 -15.16
N LYS A 580 10.72 -18.55 -14.21
CA LYS A 580 10.81 -17.08 -14.18
C LYS A 580 12.18 -16.60 -13.72
N ILE A 581 12.76 -15.66 -14.48
CA ILE A 581 13.93 -14.91 -14.02
C ILE A 581 13.49 -13.89 -12.97
N THR A 582 14.14 -13.91 -11.81
CA THR A 582 13.81 -13.06 -10.67
C THR A 582 14.75 -11.86 -10.55
N GLY A 583 14.33 -10.83 -9.81
CA GLY A 583 15.16 -9.65 -9.52
C GLY A 583 16.41 -9.94 -8.67
N GLY A 584 16.62 -11.18 -8.22
CA GLY A 584 17.85 -11.64 -7.57
C GLY A 584 18.85 -12.33 -8.51
N GLN A 585 18.67 -12.22 -9.83
CA GLN A 585 19.49 -12.87 -10.87
C GLN A 585 19.47 -14.40 -10.77
N ARG A 586 18.28 -14.98 -10.57
CA ARG A 586 18.08 -16.43 -10.48
C ARG A 586 16.86 -16.88 -11.28
N ILE A 587 16.81 -18.17 -11.59
CA ILE A 587 15.65 -18.82 -12.22
C ILE A 587 14.84 -19.52 -11.12
N ASP A 588 13.57 -19.15 -11.00
CA ASP A 588 12.61 -19.78 -10.10
C ASP A 588 11.71 -20.76 -10.88
N LEU A 589 11.51 -21.95 -10.32
CA LEU A 589 10.75 -23.05 -10.90
C LEU A 589 9.45 -23.25 -10.10
N PHE A 590 8.30 -22.93 -10.68
CA PHE A 590 7.01 -22.93 -9.98
C PHE A 590 6.16 -24.15 -10.35
N GLY A 591 5.39 -24.61 -9.36
CA GLY A 591 4.34 -25.60 -9.55
C GLY A 591 4.78 -27.04 -9.26
N ALA A 592 5.86 -27.22 -8.52
CA ALA A 592 6.27 -28.53 -8.04
C ALA A 592 5.32 -29.00 -6.94
N ARG A 593 4.90 -30.26 -6.98
CA ARG A 593 4.21 -30.88 -5.84
C ARG A 593 5.20 -31.25 -4.75
N VAL A 594 4.72 -31.40 -3.52
CA VAL A 594 5.58 -31.76 -2.38
C VAL A 594 6.35 -33.08 -2.62
N ASP A 595 5.71 -34.08 -3.23
CA ASP A 595 6.29 -35.38 -3.56
C ASP A 595 7.37 -35.31 -4.65
N GLN A 596 7.37 -34.25 -5.46
CA GLN A 596 8.34 -34.05 -6.53
C GLN A 596 9.62 -33.35 -6.05
N LEU A 597 9.56 -32.63 -4.92
CA LEU A 597 10.68 -31.83 -4.45
C LEU A 597 11.97 -32.65 -4.27
N PRO A 598 11.96 -33.86 -3.65
CA PRO A 598 13.18 -34.64 -3.52
C PRO A 598 13.80 -35.05 -4.85
N ALA A 599 13.00 -35.45 -5.84
CA ALA A 599 13.49 -35.86 -7.15
C ALA A 599 14.11 -34.68 -7.92
N ILE A 600 13.49 -33.50 -7.82
CA ILE A 600 14.02 -32.26 -8.41
C ILE A 600 15.36 -31.89 -7.76
N TRP A 601 15.41 -31.89 -6.42
CA TRP A 601 16.62 -31.50 -5.68
C TRP A 601 17.75 -32.51 -5.80
N ALA A 602 17.48 -33.81 -5.89
CA ALA A 602 18.50 -34.81 -6.15
C ALA A 602 19.29 -34.47 -7.42
N ARG A 603 18.60 -34.16 -8.53
CA ARG A 603 19.25 -33.79 -9.79
C ARG A 603 20.05 -32.48 -9.70
N LEU A 604 19.52 -31.49 -8.99
CA LEU A 604 20.22 -30.21 -8.79
C LEU A 604 21.49 -30.41 -7.95
N VAL A 605 21.40 -31.17 -6.86
CA VAL A 605 22.51 -31.45 -5.94
C VAL A 605 23.58 -32.33 -6.60
N ASP A 606 23.19 -33.34 -7.38
CA ASP A 606 24.10 -34.20 -8.15
C ASP A 606 24.94 -33.38 -9.16
N ALA A 607 24.38 -32.29 -9.68
CA ALA A 607 25.08 -31.35 -10.56
C ALA A 607 25.85 -30.25 -9.81
N GLY A 608 25.94 -30.34 -8.48
CA GLY A 608 26.66 -29.40 -7.62
C GLY A 608 25.92 -28.10 -7.31
N MET A 609 24.61 -28.01 -7.59
CA MET A 609 23.81 -26.83 -7.21
C MET A 609 23.32 -26.95 -5.76
N GLU A 610 23.20 -25.82 -5.07
CA GLU A 610 22.70 -25.75 -3.69
C GLU A 610 21.32 -25.09 -3.60
N SER A 611 20.69 -25.21 -2.44
CA SER A 611 19.50 -24.43 -2.11
C SER A 611 19.78 -22.92 -2.15
N GLY A 612 18.97 -22.18 -2.91
CA GLY A 612 18.98 -20.72 -2.88
C GLY A 612 18.36 -20.14 -1.61
N HIS A 613 17.81 -20.98 -0.72
CA HIS A 613 17.05 -20.59 0.47
C HIS A 613 15.93 -19.59 0.15
N ALA A 614 15.32 -19.80 -1.04
CA ALA A 614 14.04 -19.28 -1.55
C ALA A 614 12.94 -19.20 -0.46
N TYR A 615 13.04 -20.18 0.40
CA TYR A 615 12.42 -20.50 1.66
C TYR A 615 12.22 -19.56 2.84
N GLY A 616 13.27 -19.54 3.67
CA GLY A 616 13.23 -19.00 5.02
C GLY A 616 13.69 -17.57 5.10
N LYS A 617 13.77 -17.10 6.34
CA LYS A 617 14.29 -15.78 6.69
C LYS A 617 15.81 -15.85 6.79
N SER A 618 16.46 -15.88 5.63
CA SER A 618 17.92 -15.96 5.48
C SER A 618 18.44 -15.03 4.38
N LEU A 619 19.75 -15.07 4.10
CA LEU A 619 20.30 -14.43 2.90
C LEU A 619 19.64 -15.03 1.64
N ARG A 620 18.89 -14.19 0.93
CA ARG A 620 18.16 -14.58 -0.28
C ARG A 620 18.96 -14.45 -1.55
N THR A 621 19.81 -13.43 -1.69
CA THR A 621 20.54 -13.15 -2.94
C THR A 621 21.58 -12.06 -2.71
N VAL A 622 22.70 -12.16 -3.42
CA VAL A 622 23.62 -11.06 -3.66
C VAL A 622 23.59 -10.72 -5.15
N LYS A 623 22.89 -9.64 -5.49
CA LYS A 623 22.80 -9.15 -6.88
C LYS A 623 24.12 -8.48 -7.26
N SER A 624 24.65 -8.77 -8.44
CA SER A 624 25.88 -8.15 -8.94
C SER A 624 25.65 -7.46 -10.28
N CYS A 625 26.51 -6.51 -10.64
CA CYS A 625 26.73 -6.19 -12.04
C CYS A 625 27.98 -6.92 -12.55
N VAL A 626 28.20 -6.91 -13.86
CA VAL A 626 29.31 -7.65 -14.50
C VAL A 626 30.72 -7.15 -14.17
N GLY A 627 30.84 -6.10 -13.34
CA GLY A 627 32.10 -5.62 -12.77
C GLY A 627 33.14 -5.12 -13.79
N SER A 628 34.37 -4.91 -13.31
CA SER A 628 35.51 -4.47 -14.13
C SER A 628 35.96 -5.50 -15.17
N ARG A 629 35.57 -6.77 -15.03
CA ARG A 629 35.90 -7.82 -16.01
C ARG A 629 35.23 -7.63 -17.37
N TRP A 630 34.03 -7.04 -17.39
CA TRP A 630 33.24 -6.88 -18.62
C TRP A 630 32.74 -5.46 -18.85
N CYS A 631 32.38 -4.72 -17.80
CA CYS A 631 31.86 -3.37 -17.94
C CYS A 631 33.02 -2.38 -18.08
N ARG A 632 33.02 -1.58 -19.15
CA ARG A 632 34.01 -0.50 -19.36
C ARG A 632 34.04 0.57 -18.25
N TYR A 633 33.02 0.60 -17.38
CA TYR A 633 32.92 1.52 -16.25
C TYR A 633 33.17 0.84 -14.91
N GLY A 634 33.40 -0.47 -14.89
CA GLY A 634 33.65 -1.20 -13.65
C GLY A 634 35.01 -0.83 -13.09
N GLN A 635 35.04 -0.33 -11.87
CA GLN A 635 36.25 0.02 -11.12
C GLN A 635 36.81 -1.20 -10.38
N GLN A 636 35.94 -2.09 -9.91
CA GLN A 636 36.31 -3.30 -9.17
C GLN A 636 35.52 -4.52 -9.65
N ASP A 637 35.99 -5.71 -9.28
CA ASP A 637 35.36 -6.99 -9.60
C ASP A 637 34.15 -7.27 -8.69
N SER A 638 33.03 -6.62 -9.00
CA SER A 638 31.80 -6.79 -8.24
C SER A 638 31.20 -8.18 -8.34
N THR A 639 31.45 -8.91 -9.42
CA THR A 639 30.92 -10.27 -9.62
C THR A 639 31.57 -11.22 -8.63
N GLN A 640 32.91 -11.24 -8.56
CA GLN A 640 33.62 -12.10 -7.63
C GLN A 640 33.26 -11.76 -6.17
N LEU A 641 33.25 -10.47 -5.81
CA LEU A 641 32.86 -10.08 -4.46
C LEU A 641 31.42 -10.50 -4.14
N ALA A 642 30.47 -10.39 -5.08
CA ALA A 642 29.12 -10.86 -4.87
C ALA A 642 29.04 -12.38 -4.63
N ILE A 643 29.84 -13.17 -5.36
CA ILE A 643 29.95 -14.62 -5.16
C ILE A 643 30.51 -14.92 -3.78
N ASP A 644 31.59 -14.24 -3.39
CA ASP A 644 32.25 -14.45 -2.10
C ASP A 644 31.31 -14.12 -0.94
N LEU A 645 30.59 -13.00 -1.00
CA LEU A 645 29.58 -12.63 0.01
C LEU A 645 28.40 -13.62 -0.01
N GLU A 646 27.91 -14.02 -1.18
CA GLU A 646 26.79 -14.96 -1.25
C GLU A 646 27.15 -16.31 -0.66
N LEU A 647 28.36 -16.80 -0.94
CA LEU A 647 28.86 -18.02 -0.37
C LEU A 647 29.13 -17.84 1.12
N ARG A 648 29.75 -16.76 1.57
CA ARG A 648 30.03 -16.54 3.01
C ARG A 648 28.78 -16.59 3.88
N TYR A 649 27.70 -15.92 3.47
CA TYR A 649 26.48 -15.80 4.29
C TYR A 649 25.34 -16.75 3.90
N ARG A 650 25.59 -17.75 3.03
CA ARG A 650 24.57 -18.73 2.67
C ARG A 650 24.07 -19.49 3.91
N GLY A 651 22.77 -19.74 3.96
CA GLY A 651 22.11 -20.41 5.08
C GLY A 651 21.87 -19.56 6.33
N LEU A 652 22.52 -18.39 6.47
CA LEU A 652 22.44 -17.56 7.68
C LEU A 652 21.00 -17.14 7.97
N ARG A 653 20.39 -17.69 9.02
CA ARG A 653 19.05 -17.33 9.48
C ARG A 653 19.08 -16.02 10.26
N ALA A 654 18.05 -15.20 10.06
CA ALA A 654 17.93 -13.85 10.61
C ALA A 654 16.46 -13.52 10.95
N PRO A 655 16.20 -12.46 11.74
CA PRO A 655 14.83 -12.06 12.08
C PRO A 655 13.93 -11.86 10.86
N HIS A 656 14.51 -11.43 9.73
CA HIS A 656 13.85 -11.39 8.44
C HIS A 656 14.81 -11.76 7.30
N LYS A 657 14.26 -11.96 6.09
CA LYS A 657 15.04 -12.19 4.86
C LYS A 657 15.97 -11.01 4.54
N ILE A 658 17.22 -11.31 4.17
CA ILE A 658 18.28 -10.35 3.86
C ILE A 658 18.58 -10.41 2.37
N LYS A 659 18.84 -9.25 1.75
CA LYS A 659 19.36 -9.15 0.38
C LYS A 659 20.60 -8.29 0.36
N MET A 660 21.51 -8.58 -0.55
CA MET A 660 22.68 -7.74 -0.79
C MET A 660 22.80 -7.35 -2.26
N GLY A 661 23.57 -6.29 -2.52
CA GLY A 661 23.90 -5.87 -3.87
C GLY A 661 25.32 -5.35 -3.97
N VAL A 662 26.07 -5.77 -4.98
CA VAL A 662 27.46 -5.34 -5.22
C VAL A 662 27.55 -4.72 -6.61
N SER A 663 27.84 -3.43 -6.66
CA SER A 663 28.02 -2.68 -7.91
C SER A 663 29.48 -2.34 -8.12
N GLY A 664 30.00 -2.66 -9.31
CA GLY A 664 31.38 -2.37 -9.70
C GLY A 664 31.67 -0.91 -9.97
N CYS A 665 30.69 0.00 -9.88
CA CYS A 665 30.88 1.45 -9.92
C CYS A 665 29.62 2.21 -9.45
N ALA A 666 29.73 3.54 -9.36
CA ALA A 666 28.65 4.44 -8.91
C ALA A 666 27.38 4.46 -9.80
N ARG A 667 27.39 3.81 -10.98
CA ARG A 667 26.18 3.62 -11.80
C ARG A 667 25.20 2.61 -11.20
N GLU A 668 25.68 1.84 -10.23
CA GLU A 668 24.82 1.11 -9.30
C GLU A 668 23.88 0.07 -9.95
N CYS A 669 24.30 -0.57 -11.04
CA CYS A 669 23.45 -1.52 -11.78
C CYS A 669 22.92 -2.72 -10.94
N ALA A 670 23.50 -2.98 -9.76
CA ALA A 670 23.02 -4.00 -8.84
C ALA A 670 21.91 -3.53 -7.88
N GLU A 671 21.50 -2.26 -7.92
CA GLU A 671 20.55 -1.66 -6.95
C GLU A 671 21.02 -1.84 -5.50
N ALA A 672 22.34 -1.79 -5.27
CA ALA A 672 23.00 -1.96 -3.97
C ALA A 672 22.33 -1.15 -2.84
N ARG A 673 21.94 0.10 -3.07
CA ARG A 673 21.29 0.95 -2.06
C ARG A 673 19.84 0.57 -1.78
N GLY A 674 19.22 -0.26 -2.62
CA GLY A 674 17.89 -0.83 -2.36
C GLY A 674 17.91 -2.13 -1.54
N LYS A 675 19.09 -2.58 -1.08
CA LYS A 675 19.28 -3.85 -0.37
C LYS A 675 19.68 -3.63 1.09
N ASP A 676 19.51 -4.66 1.91
CA ASP A 676 19.83 -4.63 3.34
C ASP A 676 21.34 -4.34 3.56
N VAL A 677 22.19 -4.86 2.66
CA VAL A 677 23.62 -4.51 2.53
C VAL A 677 23.93 -4.15 1.08
N GLY A 678 24.41 -2.93 0.87
CA GLY A 678 24.83 -2.42 -0.43
C GLY A 678 26.32 -2.16 -0.48
N VAL A 679 26.99 -2.62 -1.52
CA VAL A 679 28.42 -2.39 -1.75
C VAL A 679 28.60 -1.73 -3.11
N ILE A 680 29.30 -0.59 -3.14
CA ILE A 680 29.57 0.15 -4.38
C ILE A 680 31.06 0.42 -4.47
N ALA A 681 31.69 -0.01 -5.57
CA ALA A 681 33.10 0.20 -5.82
C ALA A 681 33.45 1.68 -5.97
N THR A 682 34.60 2.05 -5.42
CA THR A 682 35.29 3.32 -5.66
C THR A 682 36.61 3.06 -6.38
N GLU A 683 37.37 4.12 -6.67
CA GLU A 683 38.71 3.98 -7.26
C GLU A 683 39.72 3.33 -6.29
N THR A 684 39.50 3.50 -4.98
CA THR A 684 40.42 3.10 -3.92
C THR A 684 39.93 1.91 -3.09
N GLY A 685 38.65 1.52 -3.19
CA GLY A 685 38.09 0.42 -2.42
C GLY A 685 36.57 0.27 -2.61
N TRP A 686 35.85 0.18 -1.49
CA TRP A 686 34.42 -0.07 -1.45
C TRP A 686 33.68 0.85 -0.47
N ASN A 687 32.55 1.40 -0.92
CA ASN A 687 31.59 2.05 -0.04
C ASN A 687 30.56 1.01 0.45
N LEU A 688 30.40 0.91 1.77
CA LEU A 688 29.44 0.05 2.44
C LEU A 688 28.21 0.86 2.86
N TYR A 689 27.05 0.43 2.37
CA TYR A 689 25.74 0.96 2.72
C TYR A 689 24.93 -0.12 3.44
N VAL A 690 24.14 0.27 4.44
CA VAL A 690 23.29 -0.65 5.22
C VAL A 690 21.89 -0.09 5.45
N GLY A 691 20.93 -0.97 5.71
CA GLY A 691 19.57 -0.56 6.08
C GLY A 691 18.67 -0.20 4.91
N GLY A 692 18.91 -0.74 3.71
CA GLY A 692 18.01 -0.59 2.58
C GLY A 692 16.97 -1.71 2.53
N ASN A 693 15.80 -1.43 1.96
CA ASN A 693 14.80 -2.45 1.67
C ASN A 693 13.83 -2.03 0.57
N GLY A 694 13.42 -3.00 -0.24
CA GLY A 694 12.14 -2.92 -0.98
C GLY A 694 10.95 -3.35 -0.09
N GLY A 695 9.73 -3.00 -0.51
CA GLY A 695 8.47 -3.39 0.14
C GLY A 695 7.43 -2.26 0.12
N MET A 696 6.43 -2.34 1.01
CA MET A 696 5.38 -1.31 1.18
C MET A 696 5.95 0.06 1.56
N THR A 697 7.01 0.06 2.38
CA THR A 697 7.77 1.25 2.78
C THR A 697 9.21 1.06 2.31
N PRO A 698 9.54 1.41 1.06
CA PRO A 698 10.90 1.27 0.56
C PRO A 698 11.83 2.27 1.25
N ALA A 699 13.06 1.84 1.55
CA ALA A 699 14.10 2.71 2.11
C ALA A 699 15.43 2.48 1.39
N HIS A 700 16.17 3.55 1.17
CA HIS A 700 17.54 3.47 0.69
C HIS A 700 18.51 3.23 1.85
N ALA A 701 19.46 2.34 1.62
CA ALA A 701 20.58 2.09 2.52
C ALA A 701 21.40 3.37 2.73
N LYS A 702 21.78 3.59 3.99
CA LYS A 702 22.58 4.73 4.47
C LYS A 702 24.07 4.34 4.43
N LEU A 703 24.95 5.29 4.12
CA LEU A 703 26.39 5.04 4.09
C LEU A 703 26.89 4.75 5.51
N LEU A 704 27.52 3.59 5.69
CA LEU A 704 28.11 3.19 6.96
C LEU A 704 29.59 3.61 7.02
N ALA A 705 30.36 3.22 5.99
CA ALA A 705 31.78 3.53 5.84
C ALA A 705 32.18 3.52 4.35
N GLY A 706 33.21 4.30 4.01
CA GLY A 706 33.67 4.49 2.63
C GLY A 706 35.12 4.05 2.40
N ASP A 707 35.45 3.83 1.13
CA ASP A 707 36.81 3.48 0.63
C ASP A 707 37.49 2.34 1.39
N LEU A 708 36.71 1.32 1.75
CA LEU A 708 37.19 0.15 2.49
C LEU A 708 37.99 -0.80 1.58
N ASP A 709 39.05 -1.39 2.13
CA ASP A 709 39.60 -2.62 1.58
C ASP A 709 38.62 -3.80 1.77
N THR A 710 38.79 -4.88 0.99
CA THR A 710 37.87 -6.03 1.00
C THR A 710 37.80 -6.74 2.36
N ASP A 711 38.92 -6.83 3.10
CA ASP A 711 38.95 -7.56 4.38
C ASP A 711 38.20 -6.75 5.46
N THR A 712 38.41 -5.44 5.50
CA THR A 712 37.68 -4.54 6.40
C THR A 712 36.19 -4.48 6.04
N LEU A 713 35.85 -4.43 4.76
CA LEU A 713 34.46 -4.50 4.28
C LEU A 713 33.76 -5.77 4.82
N ILE A 714 34.37 -6.93 4.67
CA ILE A 714 33.80 -8.21 5.12
C ILE A 714 33.60 -8.20 6.64
N ARG A 715 34.60 -7.76 7.42
CA ARG A 715 34.47 -7.65 8.89
C ARG A 715 33.30 -6.76 9.30
N TYR A 716 33.11 -5.62 8.63
CA TYR A 716 32.00 -4.72 8.96
C TYR A 716 30.64 -5.32 8.61
N ILE A 717 30.53 -6.09 7.51
CA ILE A 717 29.32 -6.83 7.18
C ILE A 717 29.05 -7.94 8.22
N ASP A 718 30.08 -8.70 8.64
CA ASP A 718 29.96 -9.71 9.68
C ASP A 718 29.38 -9.12 10.98
N ARG A 719 29.97 -8.00 11.45
CA ARG A 719 29.54 -7.26 12.64
C ARG A 719 28.12 -6.73 12.52
N PHE A 720 27.80 -6.08 11.39
CA PHE A 720 26.45 -5.55 11.12
C PHE A 720 25.40 -6.65 11.18
N LEU A 721 25.62 -7.77 10.48
CA LEU A 721 24.67 -8.88 10.43
C LEU A 721 24.49 -9.52 11.80
N MET A 722 25.57 -9.74 12.54
CA MET A 722 25.50 -10.33 13.88
C MET A 722 24.81 -9.41 14.87
N PHE A 723 25.07 -8.10 14.81
CA PHE A 723 24.39 -7.14 15.67
C PHE A 723 22.88 -7.08 15.36
N TYR A 724 22.51 -7.04 14.08
CA TYR A 724 21.11 -7.11 13.63
C TYR A 724 20.42 -8.40 14.09
N ILE A 725 21.05 -9.56 13.89
CA ILE A 725 20.47 -10.87 14.26
C ILE A 725 20.19 -10.95 15.78
N ARG A 726 21.06 -10.35 16.60
CA ARG A 726 20.96 -10.35 18.06
C ARG A 726 19.89 -9.39 18.58
N THR A 727 19.79 -8.20 18.00
CA THR A 727 19.04 -7.09 18.61
C THR A 727 17.69 -6.79 17.95
N ALA A 728 17.50 -7.14 16.67
CA ALA A 728 16.25 -6.83 15.99
C ALA A 728 15.07 -7.68 16.48
N ASP A 729 13.87 -7.13 16.37
CA ASP A 729 12.64 -7.79 16.77
C ASP A 729 12.15 -8.79 15.69
N ARG A 730 11.12 -9.59 16.01
CA ARG A 730 10.55 -10.61 15.13
C ARG A 730 10.09 -9.98 13.81
N LEU A 731 10.50 -10.59 12.69
CA LEU A 731 10.13 -10.15 11.34
C LEU A 731 10.49 -8.68 11.02
N GLN A 732 11.34 -8.04 11.82
CA GLN A 732 11.75 -6.65 11.61
C GLN A 732 12.81 -6.58 10.50
N ARG A 733 12.62 -5.69 9.52
CA ARG A 733 13.61 -5.42 8.46
C ARG A 733 14.76 -4.55 9.00
N THR A 734 15.90 -4.55 8.31
CA THR A 734 17.08 -3.76 8.71
C THR A 734 16.82 -2.25 8.78
N ALA A 735 16.06 -1.69 7.84
CA ALA A 735 15.74 -0.25 7.84
C ALA A 735 14.96 0.22 9.09
N PRO A 736 13.76 -0.33 9.40
CA PRO A 736 13.04 0.05 10.62
C PRO A 736 13.77 -0.37 11.89
N TRP A 737 14.64 -1.39 11.85
CA TRP A 737 15.50 -1.72 12.99
C TRP A 737 16.52 -0.60 13.29
N ILE A 738 17.19 -0.07 12.27
CA ILE A 738 18.12 1.07 12.47
C ILE A 738 17.38 2.28 13.04
N ASP A 739 16.15 2.52 12.58
CA ASP A 739 15.34 3.64 13.09
C ASP A 739 14.90 3.45 14.56
N THR A 740 14.95 2.22 15.10
CA THR A 740 14.71 1.94 16.54
C THR A 740 15.96 2.02 17.42
N LEU A 741 17.15 2.16 16.84
CA LEU A 741 18.38 2.31 17.63
C LEU A 741 18.47 3.75 18.16
N ASP A 742 18.78 3.91 19.44
CA ASP A 742 19.10 5.21 20.01
C ASP A 742 20.36 5.76 19.33
N GLY A 743 20.24 6.88 18.59
CA GLY A 743 21.32 7.42 17.75
C GLY A 743 21.38 6.83 16.32
N GLY A 744 20.46 5.93 15.96
CA GLY A 744 20.24 5.44 14.60
C GLY A 744 21.48 4.88 13.91
N ILE A 745 21.81 5.44 12.74
CA ILE A 745 22.96 5.01 11.93
C ILE A 745 24.30 5.36 12.58
N ASP A 746 24.36 6.42 13.39
CA ASP A 746 25.60 6.85 14.03
C ASP A 746 25.96 5.89 15.16
N HIS A 747 24.99 5.51 15.99
CA HIS A 747 25.20 4.44 16.98
C HIS A 747 25.60 3.12 16.31
N LEU A 748 24.95 2.75 15.21
CA LEU A 748 25.34 1.55 14.45
C LEU A 748 26.80 1.65 13.93
N ARG A 749 27.24 2.84 13.50
CA ARG A 749 28.63 3.08 13.08
C ARG A 749 29.59 2.89 14.25
N ASP A 750 29.29 3.45 15.42
CA ASP A 750 30.13 3.31 16.61
C ASP A 750 30.28 1.84 17.02
N VAL A 751 29.21 1.04 16.93
CA VAL A 751 29.24 -0.39 17.26
C VAL A 751 30.03 -1.19 16.23
N VAL A 752 29.80 -0.95 14.94
CA VAL A 752 30.36 -1.77 13.85
C VAL A 752 31.79 -1.37 13.51
N CYS A 753 32.06 -0.07 13.37
CA CYS A 753 33.35 0.46 12.93
C CYS A 753 34.29 0.67 14.12
N ASP A 754 33.82 1.31 15.18
CA ASP A 754 34.65 1.75 16.30
C ASP A 754 34.66 0.77 17.49
N ASP A 755 33.92 -0.34 17.36
CA ASP A 755 33.80 -1.38 18.38
C ASP A 755 33.46 -0.83 19.78
N SER A 756 32.52 0.12 19.84
CA SER A 756 32.16 0.82 21.09
C SER A 756 31.66 -0.10 22.20
N LEU A 757 31.19 -1.31 21.85
CA LEU A 757 30.75 -2.34 22.79
C LEU A 757 31.84 -3.38 23.14
N GLY A 758 32.98 -3.39 22.43
CA GLY A 758 34.03 -4.40 22.59
C GLY A 758 33.62 -5.81 22.14
N LEU A 759 32.68 -5.93 21.19
CA LEU A 759 32.07 -7.18 20.72
C LEU A 759 32.47 -7.57 19.29
N ALA A 760 33.28 -6.76 18.61
CA ALA A 760 33.67 -7.02 17.22
C ALA A 760 34.24 -8.43 17.00
N ALA A 761 35.17 -8.86 17.86
CA ALA A 761 35.78 -10.19 17.77
C ALA A 761 34.74 -11.31 18.00
N ASP A 762 33.77 -11.11 18.89
CA ASP A 762 32.70 -12.08 19.16
C ASP A 762 31.72 -12.20 17.99
N PHE A 763 31.42 -11.09 17.31
CA PHE A 763 30.61 -11.08 16.09
C PHE A 763 31.32 -11.80 14.95
N GLU A 764 32.60 -11.47 14.70
CA GLU A 764 33.41 -12.12 13.66
C GLU A 764 33.56 -13.63 13.94
N ALA A 765 33.83 -14.03 15.19
CA ALA A 765 33.92 -15.43 15.56
C ALA A 765 32.58 -16.18 15.44
N ALA A 766 31.46 -15.51 15.69
CA ALA A 766 30.14 -16.11 15.48
C ALA A 766 29.85 -16.35 14.00
N MET A 767 30.22 -15.40 13.13
CA MET A 767 30.11 -15.59 11.68
C MET A 767 31.03 -16.70 11.18
N GLU A 768 32.26 -16.81 11.69
CA GLU A 768 33.19 -17.86 11.30
C GLU A 768 32.65 -19.26 11.67
N ARG A 769 31.99 -19.41 12.83
CA ARG A 769 31.30 -20.66 13.19
C ARG A 769 30.16 -20.99 12.22
N HIS A 770 29.38 -19.99 11.80
CA HIS A 770 28.34 -20.18 10.77
C HIS A 770 28.93 -20.70 9.47
N ILE A 771 30.01 -20.06 8.99
CA ILE A 771 30.68 -20.43 7.74
C ILE A 771 31.25 -21.85 7.81
N ALA A 772 31.96 -22.18 8.89
CA ALA A 772 32.55 -23.49 9.10
C ALA A 772 31.49 -24.60 9.24
N GLY A 773 30.30 -24.26 9.75
CA GLY A 773 29.21 -25.19 9.98
C GLY A 773 28.18 -25.30 8.85
N TYR A 774 28.27 -24.50 7.78
CA TYR A 774 27.24 -24.52 6.74
C TYR A 774 27.14 -25.87 6.02
N GLN A 775 25.92 -26.34 5.87
CA GLN A 775 25.56 -27.50 5.05
C GLN A 775 24.32 -27.16 4.21
N CYS A 776 24.27 -27.69 2.98
CA CYS A 776 23.08 -27.52 2.13
C CYS A 776 21.91 -28.31 2.72
N GLU A 777 20.84 -27.60 3.11
CA GLU A 777 19.65 -28.20 3.75
C GLU A 777 19.01 -29.29 2.86
N TRP A 778 18.92 -29.07 1.56
CA TRP A 778 18.37 -30.09 0.65
C TRP A 778 19.27 -31.32 0.52
N LYS A 779 20.60 -31.15 0.56
CA LYS A 779 21.50 -32.29 0.63
C LYS A 779 21.30 -33.07 1.93
N GLY A 780 21.17 -32.37 3.06
CA GLY A 780 20.89 -32.98 4.37
C GLY A 780 19.56 -33.74 4.41
N VAL A 781 18.54 -33.29 3.68
CA VAL A 781 17.29 -34.04 3.49
C VAL A 781 17.47 -35.30 2.66
N LEU A 782 18.21 -35.21 1.54
CA LEU A 782 18.42 -36.35 0.64
C LEU A 782 19.27 -37.46 1.27
N ASP A 783 20.22 -37.09 2.12
CA ASP A 783 21.11 -38.01 2.82
C ASP A 783 20.47 -38.67 4.07
N ASP A 784 19.28 -38.23 4.48
CA ASP A 784 18.58 -38.69 5.69
C ASP A 784 17.18 -39.25 5.38
N PRO A 785 16.99 -40.58 5.43
CA PRO A 785 15.70 -41.22 5.15
C PRO A 785 14.53 -40.73 6.03
N GLU A 786 14.79 -40.33 7.27
CA GLU A 786 13.74 -39.83 8.17
C GLU A 786 13.25 -38.46 7.70
N LYS A 787 14.17 -37.55 7.38
CA LYS A 787 13.82 -36.24 6.83
C LYS A 787 13.12 -36.37 5.48
N LEU A 788 13.61 -37.26 4.62
CA LEU A 788 13.07 -37.51 3.29
C LEU A 788 11.61 -37.98 3.33
N SER A 789 11.25 -38.80 4.34
CA SER A 789 9.89 -39.35 4.49
C SER A 789 8.78 -38.30 4.67
N ARG A 790 9.15 -37.05 4.98
CA ARG A 790 8.22 -35.93 5.22
C ARG A 790 7.68 -35.31 3.93
N PHE A 791 8.34 -35.54 2.80
CA PHE A 791 8.02 -34.91 1.51
C PHE A 791 6.97 -35.73 0.75
N VAL A 792 5.80 -35.91 1.36
CA VAL A 792 4.66 -36.66 0.81
C VAL A 792 3.38 -35.87 0.99
N SER A 793 2.42 -36.04 0.08
CA SER A 793 1.12 -35.33 0.17
C SER A 793 0.28 -35.82 1.35
N PHE A 794 0.29 -37.14 1.60
CA PHE A 794 -0.48 -37.77 2.66
C PHE A 794 0.36 -38.80 3.40
N VAL A 795 0.54 -38.63 4.71
CA VAL A 795 1.29 -39.58 5.55
C VAL A 795 0.72 -41.00 5.46
N ASN A 796 -0.62 -41.13 5.40
CA ASN A 796 -1.31 -42.42 5.31
C ASN A 796 -1.34 -43.02 3.89
N ALA A 797 -0.98 -42.24 2.87
CA ALA A 797 -0.91 -42.69 1.48
C ALA A 797 0.27 -42.00 0.75
N PRO A 798 1.52 -42.38 1.06
CA PRO A 798 2.72 -41.68 0.55
C PRO A 798 2.83 -41.58 -0.97
N GLY A 799 2.25 -42.55 -1.71
CA GLY A 799 2.21 -42.56 -3.17
C GLY A 799 1.00 -41.84 -3.80
N ALA A 800 0.07 -41.34 -2.99
CA ALA A 800 -1.08 -40.60 -3.50
C ALA A 800 -0.72 -39.15 -3.80
N VAL A 801 -1.14 -38.68 -4.96
CA VAL A 801 -1.02 -37.28 -5.37
C VAL A 801 -2.19 -36.50 -4.79
N ASP A 802 -1.95 -35.28 -4.29
CA ASP A 802 -3.01 -34.37 -3.88
C ASP A 802 -3.83 -33.91 -5.12
N PRO A 803 -5.11 -34.34 -5.25
CA PRO A 803 -5.92 -33.98 -6.40
C PRO A 803 -6.36 -32.51 -6.39
N THR A 804 -6.18 -31.79 -5.29
CA THR A 804 -6.54 -30.37 -5.17
C THR A 804 -5.51 -29.46 -5.83
N VAL A 805 -4.27 -29.92 -5.99
CA VAL A 805 -3.19 -29.17 -6.65
C VAL A 805 -3.36 -29.26 -8.17
N SER A 806 -4.03 -28.28 -8.75
CA SER A 806 -4.32 -28.21 -10.19
C SER A 806 -3.85 -26.91 -10.85
N PHE A 807 -3.66 -26.96 -12.16
CA PHE A 807 -3.17 -25.86 -12.98
C PHE A 807 -4.03 -25.70 -14.23
N THR A 808 -4.18 -24.48 -14.71
CA THR A 808 -4.78 -24.14 -16.00
C THR A 808 -3.77 -23.36 -16.85
N GLU A 809 -4.13 -23.07 -18.10
CA GLU A 809 -3.37 -22.19 -18.99
C GLU A 809 -4.08 -20.85 -19.12
N ASP A 810 -3.32 -19.76 -18.99
CA ASP A 810 -3.78 -18.39 -19.15
C ASP A 810 -2.69 -17.59 -19.88
N ASP A 811 -3.03 -16.94 -21.00
CA ASP A 811 -2.07 -16.26 -21.90
C ASP A 811 -0.81 -17.09 -22.25
N GLY A 812 -0.98 -18.39 -22.49
CA GLY A 812 0.13 -19.30 -22.81
C GLY A 812 1.03 -19.63 -21.60
N ARG A 813 0.59 -19.33 -20.38
CA ARG A 813 1.32 -19.57 -19.13
C ARG A 813 0.57 -20.57 -18.27
N LYS A 814 1.33 -21.50 -17.68
CA LYS A 814 0.82 -22.38 -16.63
C LYS A 814 0.53 -21.55 -15.37
N VAL A 815 -0.74 -21.50 -14.94
CA VAL A 815 -1.19 -20.76 -13.76
C VAL A 815 -1.89 -21.69 -12.75
N PRO A 816 -1.68 -21.49 -11.44
CA PRO A 816 -2.31 -22.32 -10.41
C PRO A 816 -3.82 -22.02 -10.29
N VAL A 817 -4.65 -23.06 -10.22
CA VAL A 817 -6.08 -22.91 -9.93
C VAL A 817 -6.27 -22.73 -8.43
N PRO A 818 -6.92 -21.66 -7.95
CA PRO A 818 -7.12 -21.44 -6.51
C PRO A 818 -7.88 -22.59 -5.86
N ILE A 819 -7.43 -23.02 -4.68
CA ILE A 819 -8.22 -23.91 -3.82
C ILE A 819 -9.39 -23.07 -3.32
N GLY A 820 -10.62 -23.37 -3.76
CA GLY A 820 -11.82 -22.66 -3.30
C GLY A 820 -12.00 -22.77 -1.79
N MET A 821 -12.81 -21.88 -1.20
CA MET A 821 -13.17 -22.03 0.23
C MET A 821 -13.83 -23.40 0.45
N PRO A 822 -13.42 -24.16 1.49
CA PRO A 822 -14.07 -25.42 1.81
C PRO A 822 -15.55 -25.15 2.07
N ARG A 823 -16.41 -25.69 1.19
CA ARG A 823 -17.85 -25.70 1.43
C ARG A 823 -18.11 -26.65 2.60
N LEU A 824 -18.80 -26.19 3.63
CA LEU A 824 -19.36 -27.09 4.64
C LEU A 824 -20.16 -28.16 3.89
N ARG A 825 -19.88 -29.44 4.15
CA ARG A 825 -20.73 -30.52 3.63
C ARG A 825 -22.14 -30.20 4.08
N GLU A 826 -23.05 -30.00 3.13
CA GLU A 826 -24.47 -30.09 3.39
C GLU A 826 -24.67 -31.43 4.11
N SER A 827 -25.23 -31.38 5.33
CA SER A 827 -25.64 -32.58 6.03
C SER A 827 -26.63 -33.30 5.14
N GLU A 828 -26.26 -34.48 4.63
CA GLU A 828 -27.20 -35.40 4.00
C GLU A 828 -28.28 -35.75 5.05
N GLU A 829 -29.49 -35.22 4.86
CA GLU A 829 -30.72 -35.68 5.53
C GLU A 829 -31.19 -37.02 4.96
#